data_AF-A0A336N9B8-F1
#
_entry.id   AF-A0A336N9B8-F1
#
_cell.length_a   1.000
_cell.length_b   1.000
_cell.length_c   1.000
_cell.angle_alpha   90.00
_cell.angle_beta   90.00
_cell.angle_gamma   90.00
#
_symmetry.space_group_name_H-M   'P 1'
#
loop_
_entity.id
_entity.type
_entity.pdbx_description
1 polymer ?
#
loop_
_entity_poly.entity_id
_entity_poly.type
_entity_poly.pdbx_seq_one_letter_code
_entity_poly.pdbx_strand_id
1 'polypeptide(L)'
;MGKGYVELIERDLKTDEVISRVVVNQRGEIVLDAELYDQYSLLDEGYIQVQKDQKYGIVKNNREIIPVISENEFSLDGGLLIAGRWKSEERQFYSLDGKLIVLPKGYQVVDGLSKDSQVMSVINDKNKQYSIWTKSGKKLFDHLLKVKFIEDQYIQISKGKNLSSFENYESALIDLNGNIVLDYKYTEFDAIKTQNHSTLIETRLIDNLGMLNSDLKELIPAKFQSISYNSYDEINVTTFDNLHGIYSVAGKVIFEPIYKDLYDDYFAPIMIATKGEKIALFSLTGKPITDFTYESNKIKMLNNDKLKEFFPNGAIIAKQDGMVGIIDYAGQAVLPFEYQDLDFVEQYQVFRFKQKDKWGIIAPTGEVIIAAQYDDLAMHNTNQYLVRIDKKSGMINLKGEIIIPIDYGRVYSLNNGDYLGESEKGESRFFSVKKNELWGVWDVVENKQIISSIFPSENFRIEQNDFTNIYHDRNIIVNRDGHDSVIYAQRQHDNQEQYGIVPTEPIAISENILASGKKDYKKLVNYFYQVESTNLQKSAQLKNKLTEFYLGDDTSPLIVLFDDYIDHLKRMKNEIEDLKITDPEVKYLADQFLAYNFMRVQYQEEYKKFVIEASNSDENLGTRLISLEKNYKSPTDTAEWEMNKTYILLKQKYNNFYQANIGQPYTYYHYDGQNYMQYYTTWLFEDIRSMWY
;
A
#
# COMPACT_ATOMS: atom_id res chain seq x y z
N MET A 1 20.24 -51.49 -35.02
CA MET A 1 20.56 -51.70 -33.60
C MET A 1 20.97 -50.39 -32.96
N GLY A 2 20.82 -50.23 -31.64
CA GLY A 2 21.16 -49.01 -30.90
C GLY A 2 22.59 -48.99 -30.36
N LYS A 3 22.97 -47.89 -29.68
CA LYS A 3 24.23 -47.73 -28.93
C LYS A 3 25.54 -48.01 -29.71
N GLY A 4 25.55 -47.84 -31.04
CA GLY A 4 26.76 -47.97 -31.86
C GLY A 4 27.12 -49.39 -32.31
N TYR A 5 26.17 -50.32 -32.20
CA TYR A 5 26.31 -51.69 -32.73
C TYR A 5 25.39 -51.90 -33.93
N VAL A 6 25.76 -52.82 -34.82
CA VAL A 6 24.99 -53.23 -36.00
C VAL A 6 24.98 -54.75 -36.08
N GLU A 7 23.83 -55.34 -36.40
CA GLU A 7 23.74 -56.76 -36.76
C GLU A 7 23.95 -56.87 -38.28
N LEU A 8 24.86 -57.76 -38.68
CA LEU A 8 25.07 -58.15 -40.07
C LEU A 8 24.53 -59.58 -40.23
N ILE A 9 23.70 -59.77 -41.25
CA ILE A 9 23.09 -61.06 -41.59
C ILE A 9 23.51 -61.40 -43.01
N GLU A 10 24.27 -62.48 -43.16
CA GLU A 10 24.63 -63.07 -44.45
C GLU A 10 23.53 -64.04 -44.88
N ARG A 11 23.20 -64.08 -46.18
CA ARG A 11 22.13 -64.92 -46.73
C ARG A 11 22.53 -65.52 -48.05
N ASP A 12 22.10 -66.76 -48.30
CA ASP A 12 22.20 -67.36 -49.63
C ASP A 12 21.18 -66.69 -50.57
N LEU A 13 21.67 -66.09 -51.65
CA LEU A 13 20.84 -65.33 -52.59
C LEU A 13 19.85 -66.18 -53.42
N LYS A 14 19.92 -67.51 -53.34
CA LYS A 14 19.03 -68.45 -54.03
C LYS A 14 18.00 -69.07 -53.11
N THR A 15 18.34 -69.36 -51.84
CA THR A 15 17.41 -69.97 -50.87
C THR A 15 16.82 -68.97 -49.88
N ASP A 16 17.40 -67.76 -49.75
CA ASP A 16 17.14 -66.77 -48.70
C ASP A 16 17.41 -67.29 -47.27
N GLU A 17 18.09 -68.44 -47.15
CA GLU A 17 18.53 -68.97 -45.86
C GLU A 17 19.67 -68.12 -45.30
N VAL A 18 19.68 -67.95 -43.99
CA VAL A 18 20.76 -67.24 -43.28
C VAL A 18 21.99 -68.13 -43.21
N ILE A 19 23.14 -67.59 -43.60
CA ILE A 19 24.46 -68.26 -43.60
C ILE A 19 25.27 -67.90 -42.35
N SER A 20 25.21 -66.64 -41.94
CA SER A 20 25.89 -66.14 -40.74
C SER A 20 25.12 -64.97 -40.12
N ARG A 21 25.21 -64.82 -38.79
CA ARG A 21 24.79 -63.60 -38.06
C ARG A 21 25.88 -63.15 -37.12
N VAL A 22 26.31 -61.91 -37.26
CA VAL A 22 27.32 -61.31 -36.37
C VAL A 22 26.89 -59.92 -35.92
N VAL A 23 27.22 -59.56 -34.67
CA VAL A 23 27.15 -58.18 -34.22
C VAL A 23 28.51 -57.54 -34.38
N VAL A 24 28.55 -56.37 -35.02
CA VAL A 24 29.76 -55.55 -35.15
C VAL A 24 29.60 -54.23 -34.40
N ASN A 25 30.73 -53.68 -33.94
CA ASN A 25 30.79 -52.33 -33.38
C ASN A 25 31.01 -51.27 -34.49
N GLN A 26 31.10 -49.98 -34.12
CA GLN A 26 31.33 -48.87 -35.05
C GLN A 26 32.62 -48.97 -35.89
N ARG A 27 33.57 -49.82 -35.51
CA ARG A 27 34.83 -50.06 -36.25
C ARG A 27 34.73 -51.25 -37.23
N GLY A 28 33.59 -51.94 -37.27
CA GLY A 28 33.41 -53.17 -38.03
C GLY A 28 34.02 -54.41 -37.36
N GLU A 29 34.49 -54.30 -36.12
CA GLU A 29 35.01 -55.44 -35.35
C GLU A 29 33.83 -56.31 -34.87
N ILE A 30 33.90 -57.63 -35.08
CA ILE A 30 32.89 -58.59 -34.58
C ILE A 30 32.98 -58.63 -33.04
N VAL A 31 31.86 -58.34 -32.38
CA VAL A 31 31.72 -58.34 -30.91
C VAL A 31 30.78 -59.42 -30.39
N LEU A 32 30.03 -60.08 -31.28
CA LEU A 32 29.27 -61.31 -31.00
C LEU A 32 29.15 -62.14 -32.29
N ASP A 33 29.51 -63.42 -32.21
CA ASP A 33 28.98 -64.43 -33.12
C ASP A 33 27.56 -64.82 -32.65
N ALA A 34 26.54 -64.33 -33.36
CA ALA A 34 25.15 -64.39 -32.92
C ALA A 34 24.49 -65.74 -33.23
N GLU A 35 25.09 -66.59 -34.08
CA GLU A 35 24.56 -67.92 -34.40
C GLU A 35 24.73 -68.94 -33.26
N LEU A 36 25.63 -68.65 -32.32
CA LEU A 36 25.88 -69.51 -31.17
C LEU A 36 24.74 -69.48 -30.13
N TYR A 37 23.77 -68.58 -30.27
CA TYR A 37 22.77 -68.23 -29.26
C TYR A 37 21.36 -68.11 -29.85
N ASP A 38 20.33 -68.42 -29.06
CA ASP A 38 18.93 -68.35 -29.48
C ASP A 38 18.44 -66.89 -29.57
N GLN A 39 18.90 -66.05 -28.62
CA GLN A 39 18.59 -64.63 -28.51
C GLN A 39 19.77 -63.86 -27.90
N TYR A 40 19.81 -62.54 -28.08
CA TYR A 40 20.76 -61.66 -27.42
C TYR A 40 20.19 -60.25 -27.23
N SER A 41 20.73 -59.48 -26.28
CA SER A 41 20.37 -58.09 -26.03
C SER A 41 21.59 -57.25 -25.59
N LEU A 42 21.61 -55.98 -26.01
CA LEU A 42 22.72 -55.06 -25.71
C LEU A 42 22.51 -54.39 -24.35
N LEU A 43 23.46 -54.59 -23.44
CA LEU A 43 23.57 -53.82 -22.20
C LEU A 43 24.44 -52.57 -22.43
N ASP A 44 24.69 -51.79 -21.39
CA ASP A 44 25.63 -50.67 -21.46
C ASP A 44 27.10 -51.13 -21.49
N GLU A 45 28.00 -50.18 -21.78
CA GLU A 45 29.45 -50.39 -21.86
C GLU A 45 29.92 -51.55 -22.78
N GLY A 46 29.10 -51.95 -23.74
CA GLY A 46 29.40 -53.02 -24.69
C GLY A 46 29.33 -54.44 -24.13
N TYR A 47 28.68 -54.63 -22.97
CA TYR A 47 28.26 -55.96 -22.53
C TYR A 47 27.03 -56.39 -23.34
N ILE A 48 26.98 -57.67 -23.68
CA ILE A 48 25.91 -58.27 -24.46
C ILE A 48 25.39 -59.47 -23.67
N GLN A 49 24.12 -59.42 -23.27
CA GLN A 49 23.44 -60.60 -22.75
C GLN A 49 23.16 -61.54 -23.91
N VAL A 50 23.42 -62.82 -23.72
CA VAL A 50 23.14 -63.89 -24.67
C VAL A 50 22.27 -64.95 -24.00
N GLN A 51 21.39 -65.59 -24.76
CA GLN A 51 20.50 -66.66 -24.30
C GLN A 51 20.72 -67.93 -25.12
N LYS A 52 20.77 -69.08 -24.46
CA LYS A 52 20.80 -70.40 -25.09
C LYS A 52 20.12 -71.43 -24.19
N ASP A 53 19.29 -72.31 -24.75
CA ASP A 53 18.60 -73.36 -24.01
C ASP A 53 17.81 -72.79 -22.80
N GLN A 54 17.15 -71.65 -23.02
CA GLN A 54 16.44 -70.81 -22.03
C GLN A 54 17.29 -70.14 -20.94
N LYS A 55 18.60 -70.44 -20.85
CA LYS A 55 19.54 -69.83 -19.89
C LYS A 55 20.24 -68.61 -20.47
N TYR A 56 20.79 -67.77 -19.60
CA TYR A 56 21.44 -66.52 -19.93
C TYR A 56 22.92 -66.50 -19.54
N GLY A 57 23.73 -65.79 -20.31
CA GLY A 57 25.14 -65.47 -20.06
C GLY A 57 25.49 -64.07 -20.56
N ILE A 58 26.75 -63.66 -20.39
CA ILE A 58 27.26 -62.34 -20.81
C ILE A 58 28.51 -62.51 -21.67
N VAL A 59 28.52 -61.85 -22.83
CA VAL A 59 29.64 -61.73 -23.77
C VAL A 59 30.05 -60.25 -23.88
N LYS A 60 31.33 -59.98 -24.10
CA LYS A 60 31.84 -58.63 -24.46
C LYS A 60 33.01 -58.77 -25.43
N ASN A 61 32.94 -58.10 -26.58
CA ASN A 61 33.95 -58.16 -27.65
C ASN A 61 34.32 -59.62 -28.05
N ASN A 62 33.30 -60.43 -28.32
CA ASN A 62 33.37 -61.85 -28.67
C ASN A 62 34.10 -62.75 -27.64
N ARG A 63 34.24 -62.27 -26.39
CA ARG A 63 34.74 -63.03 -25.26
C ARG A 63 33.62 -63.30 -24.28
N GLU A 64 33.45 -64.56 -23.90
CA GLU A 64 32.58 -64.95 -22.79
C GLU A 64 33.10 -64.34 -21.47
N ILE A 65 32.23 -63.61 -20.78
CA ILE A 65 32.48 -63.03 -19.46
C ILE A 65 31.77 -63.87 -18.41
N ILE A 66 30.51 -64.23 -18.64
CA ILE A 66 29.75 -65.18 -17.83
C ILE A 66 29.17 -66.23 -18.79
N PRO A 67 29.43 -67.54 -18.58
CA PRO A 67 28.87 -68.59 -19.42
C PRO A 67 27.34 -68.61 -19.34
N VAL A 68 26.70 -69.30 -20.28
CA VAL A 68 25.24 -69.38 -20.35
C VAL A 68 24.70 -70.35 -19.29
N ILE A 69 24.67 -69.90 -18.04
CA ILE A 69 24.37 -70.72 -16.85
C ILE A 69 23.24 -70.15 -15.97
N SER A 70 22.86 -68.88 -16.16
CA SER A 70 21.85 -68.21 -15.32
C SER A 70 20.44 -68.56 -15.80
N GLU A 71 19.53 -68.91 -14.90
CA GLU A 71 18.08 -69.01 -15.21
C GLU A 71 17.41 -67.62 -15.32
N ASN A 72 18.15 -66.55 -15.01
CA ASN A 72 17.67 -65.18 -14.96
C ASN A 72 18.39 -64.26 -15.95
N GLU A 73 17.65 -63.32 -16.53
CA GLU A 73 18.19 -62.18 -17.27
C GLU A 73 19.14 -61.32 -16.40
N PHE A 74 20.09 -60.67 -17.07
CA PHE A 74 21.08 -59.77 -16.52
C PHE A 74 20.73 -58.31 -16.77
N SER A 75 21.06 -57.44 -15.82
CA SER A 75 21.26 -56.02 -16.04
C SER A 75 22.72 -55.63 -15.79
N LEU A 76 23.16 -54.53 -16.40
CA LEU A 76 24.36 -53.81 -15.98
C LEU A 76 23.91 -52.62 -15.14
N ASP A 77 24.34 -52.55 -13.89
CA ASP A 77 24.03 -51.43 -13.01
C ASP A 77 25.27 -51.09 -12.19
N GLY A 78 25.67 -49.82 -12.21
CA GLY A 78 26.75 -49.31 -11.37
C GLY A 78 28.09 -50.03 -11.45
N GLY A 79 28.45 -50.59 -12.60
CA GLY A 79 29.67 -51.39 -12.76
C GLY A 79 29.59 -52.78 -12.10
N LEU A 80 28.40 -53.36 -12.01
CA LEU A 80 28.14 -54.76 -11.67
C LEU A 80 27.18 -55.38 -12.70
N LEU A 81 27.40 -56.66 -13.02
CA LEU A 81 26.47 -57.48 -13.79
C LEU A 81 25.54 -58.19 -12.80
N ILE A 82 24.23 -58.01 -12.91
CA ILE A 82 23.25 -58.47 -11.92
C ILE A 82 22.28 -59.42 -12.59
N ALA A 83 22.27 -60.70 -12.22
CA ALA A 83 21.24 -61.64 -12.67
C ALA A 83 20.05 -61.64 -11.70
N GLY A 84 18.84 -61.53 -12.24
CA GLY A 84 17.58 -61.61 -11.50
C GLY A 84 16.84 -60.28 -11.34
N ARG A 85 15.52 -60.39 -11.11
CA ARG A 85 14.61 -59.23 -11.04
C ARG A 85 14.88 -58.33 -9.84
N TRP A 86 14.61 -57.04 -10.01
CA TRP A 86 14.68 -56.04 -8.94
C TRP A 86 13.84 -56.45 -7.73
N LYS A 87 14.42 -56.35 -6.53
CA LYS A 87 13.85 -56.80 -5.24
C LYS A 87 13.60 -58.33 -5.08
N SER A 88 14.12 -59.19 -5.95
CA SER A 88 14.18 -60.63 -5.66
C SER A 88 15.23 -60.93 -4.58
N GLU A 89 14.94 -61.88 -3.67
CA GLU A 89 15.93 -62.43 -2.72
C GLU A 89 16.99 -63.31 -3.42
N GLU A 90 16.77 -63.66 -4.70
CA GLU A 90 17.62 -64.58 -5.47
C GLU A 90 18.61 -63.86 -6.42
N ARG A 91 18.78 -62.54 -6.28
CA ARG A 91 19.71 -61.78 -7.14
C ARG A 91 21.16 -62.25 -6.97
N GLN A 92 21.82 -62.52 -8.10
CA GLN A 92 23.25 -62.85 -8.15
C GLN A 92 24.03 -61.66 -8.71
N PHE A 93 25.09 -61.26 -8.01
CA PHE A 93 25.92 -60.12 -8.37
C PHE A 93 27.25 -60.62 -8.91
N TYR A 94 27.70 -60.07 -10.03
CA TYR A 94 28.95 -60.42 -10.67
C TYR A 94 29.78 -59.16 -10.92
N SER A 95 31.09 -59.27 -10.77
CA SER A 95 32.03 -58.24 -11.23
C SER A 95 32.03 -58.13 -12.75
N LEU A 96 32.55 -57.02 -13.28
CA LEU A 96 32.66 -56.75 -14.73
C LEU A 96 33.53 -57.76 -15.50
N ASP A 97 34.37 -58.54 -14.80
CA ASP A 97 35.15 -59.66 -15.34
C ASP A 97 34.49 -61.04 -15.09
N GLY A 98 33.21 -61.06 -14.68
CA GLY A 98 32.37 -62.26 -14.64
C GLY A 98 32.46 -63.11 -13.38
N LYS A 99 33.16 -62.66 -12.34
CA LYS A 99 33.27 -63.41 -11.08
C LYS A 99 32.04 -63.20 -10.21
N LEU A 100 31.41 -64.30 -9.78
CA LEU A 100 30.29 -64.27 -8.84
C LEU A 100 30.73 -63.71 -7.48
N ILE A 101 30.04 -62.68 -7.02
CA ILE A 101 30.23 -62.05 -5.71
C ILE A 101 29.29 -62.74 -4.71
N VAL A 102 29.84 -63.62 -3.89
CA VAL A 102 29.08 -64.40 -2.90
C VAL A 102 28.81 -63.55 -1.65
N LEU A 103 27.56 -63.08 -1.50
CA LEU A 103 27.09 -62.40 -0.29
C LEU A 103 26.52 -63.41 0.73
N PRO A 104 26.61 -63.14 2.05
CA PRO A 104 25.96 -63.97 3.07
C PRO A 104 24.43 -63.93 2.92
N LYS A 105 23.74 -65.01 3.32
CA LYS A 105 22.28 -65.10 3.19
C LYS A 105 21.56 -63.96 3.93
N GLY A 106 20.74 -63.20 3.21
CA GLY A 106 20.02 -62.03 3.71
C GLY A 106 20.81 -60.72 3.64
N TYR A 107 21.87 -60.65 2.83
CA TYR A 107 22.54 -59.42 2.45
C TYR A 107 22.22 -59.06 0.99
N GLN A 108 22.01 -57.78 0.69
CA GLN A 108 21.74 -57.28 -0.67
C GLN A 108 22.56 -56.01 -0.95
N VAL A 109 23.03 -55.85 -2.20
CA VAL A 109 23.59 -54.57 -2.68
C VAL A 109 22.46 -53.54 -2.75
N VAL A 110 22.71 -52.34 -2.23
CA VAL A 110 21.72 -51.24 -2.17
C VAL A 110 22.19 -50.01 -2.92
N ASP A 111 23.43 -49.57 -2.67
CA ASP A 111 23.92 -48.30 -3.21
C ASP A 111 25.44 -48.38 -3.41
N GLY A 112 25.91 -48.29 -4.63
CA GLY A 112 27.28 -48.65 -5.00
C GLY A 112 27.64 -48.28 -6.42
N LEU A 113 26.82 -47.43 -7.04
CA LEU A 113 26.48 -47.57 -8.44
C LEU A 113 27.05 -46.46 -9.33
N SER A 114 28.13 -45.80 -8.87
CA SER A 114 29.05 -45.16 -9.81
C SER A 114 29.89 -46.24 -10.50
N LYS A 115 29.98 -46.17 -11.83
CA LYS A 115 30.86 -47.00 -12.67
C LYS A 115 32.32 -46.93 -12.21
N ASP A 116 32.75 -45.76 -11.72
CA ASP A 116 34.12 -45.45 -11.34
C ASP A 116 34.46 -45.99 -9.93
N SER A 117 33.44 -46.26 -9.11
CA SER A 117 33.59 -46.88 -7.78
C SER A 117 34.16 -48.30 -7.87
N GLN A 118 35.16 -48.62 -7.04
CA GLN A 118 35.66 -49.99 -6.84
C GLN A 118 34.97 -50.69 -5.65
N VAL A 119 34.09 -49.96 -4.95
CA VAL A 119 33.34 -50.43 -3.78
C VAL A 119 31.83 -50.36 -3.98
N MET A 120 31.08 -51.05 -3.13
CA MET A 120 29.62 -51.12 -3.12
C MET A 120 29.09 -51.17 -1.68
N SER A 121 27.94 -50.54 -1.41
CA SER A 121 27.20 -50.69 -0.15
C SER A 121 26.27 -51.89 -0.20
N VAL A 122 26.33 -52.68 0.87
CA VAL A 122 25.55 -53.89 1.08
C VAL A 122 24.81 -53.76 2.40
N ILE A 123 23.48 -53.91 2.38
CA ILE A 123 22.66 -53.95 3.59
C ILE A 123 22.41 -55.40 4.02
N ASN A 124 22.29 -55.62 5.33
CA ASN A 124 21.72 -56.83 5.90
C ASN A 124 20.21 -56.62 6.13
N ASP A 125 19.38 -57.43 5.49
CA ASP A 125 17.93 -57.24 5.51
C ASP A 125 17.28 -57.44 6.87
N LYS A 126 17.92 -58.20 7.78
CA LYS A 126 17.34 -58.55 9.08
C LYS A 126 17.52 -57.45 10.12
N ASN A 127 18.67 -56.79 10.13
CA ASN A 127 19.01 -55.76 11.12
C ASN A 127 19.15 -54.35 10.51
N LYS A 128 19.01 -54.22 9.19
CA LYS A 128 19.14 -52.99 8.40
C LYS A 128 20.47 -52.24 8.60
N GLN A 129 21.53 -52.96 8.99
CA GLN A 129 22.89 -52.41 9.02
C GLN A 129 23.51 -52.45 7.62
N TYR A 130 24.25 -51.40 7.31
CA TYR A 130 25.03 -51.28 6.09
C TYR A 130 26.48 -51.76 6.29
N SER A 131 27.12 -52.08 5.18
CA SER A 131 28.52 -52.51 5.11
C SER A 131 29.08 -52.14 3.73
N ILE A 132 30.37 -51.82 3.64
CA ILE A 132 31.03 -51.51 2.37
C ILE A 132 31.92 -52.69 1.98
N TRP A 133 31.82 -53.12 0.73
CA TRP A 133 32.58 -54.23 0.16
C TRP A 133 33.25 -53.77 -1.13
N THR A 134 34.38 -54.36 -1.51
CA THR A 134 34.91 -54.21 -2.88
C THR A 134 33.98 -54.91 -3.87
N LYS A 135 34.01 -54.50 -5.14
CA LYS A 135 33.36 -55.22 -6.25
C LYS A 135 33.94 -56.62 -6.52
N SER A 136 34.96 -57.04 -5.76
CA SER A 136 35.49 -58.42 -5.71
C SER A 136 34.98 -59.24 -4.51
N GLY A 137 34.08 -58.71 -3.69
CA GLY A 137 33.51 -59.40 -2.53
C GLY A 137 34.34 -59.35 -1.25
N LYS A 138 35.35 -58.48 -1.15
CA LYS A 138 36.08 -58.24 0.12
C LYS A 138 35.36 -57.16 0.93
N LYS A 139 34.81 -57.53 2.09
CA LYS A 139 34.27 -56.56 3.06
C LYS A 139 35.38 -55.63 3.59
N LEU A 140 35.13 -54.32 3.59
CA LEU A 140 36.02 -53.26 4.07
C LEU A 140 35.50 -52.65 5.38
N PHE A 141 34.21 -52.30 5.41
CA PHE A 141 33.53 -51.69 6.57
C PHE A 141 32.25 -52.46 6.88
N ASP A 142 31.87 -52.54 8.16
CA ASP A 142 30.70 -53.28 8.64
C ASP A 142 30.02 -52.53 9.80
N HIS A 143 28.82 -52.96 10.18
CA HIS A 143 28.00 -52.37 11.25
C HIS A 143 27.76 -50.86 11.09
N LEU A 144 27.62 -50.39 9.85
CA LEU A 144 27.32 -49.00 9.54
C LEU A 144 25.82 -48.73 9.70
N LEU A 145 25.48 -47.53 10.17
CA LEU A 145 24.09 -47.07 10.27
C LEU A 145 23.58 -46.46 8.96
N LYS A 146 24.46 -45.77 8.22
CA LYS A 146 24.13 -45.02 7.00
C LYS A 146 25.33 -45.04 6.07
N VAL A 147 25.03 -45.11 4.77
CA VAL A 147 25.96 -44.85 3.67
C VAL A 147 25.27 -43.85 2.74
N LYS A 148 26.02 -42.86 2.24
CA LYS A 148 25.50 -41.78 1.37
C LYS A 148 26.60 -41.40 0.37
N PHE A 149 26.27 -41.30 -0.90
CA PHE A 149 27.19 -40.75 -1.91
C PHE A 149 27.25 -39.21 -1.81
N ILE A 150 28.46 -38.67 -1.94
CA ILE A 150 28.77 -37.25 -1.92
C ILE A 150 29.41 -36.94 -3.29
N GLU A 151 28.56 -36.59 -4.26
CA GLU A 151 28.89 -36.55 -5.69
C GLU A 151 29.50 -37.87 -6.21
N ASP A 152 30.15 -37.83 -7.37
CA ASP A 152 30.91 -38.94 -7.96
C ASP A 152 32.34 -39.07 -7.37
N GLN A 153 32.61 -38.55 -6.16
CA GLN A 153 33.97 -38.51 -5.59
C GLN A 153 34.12 -39.24 -4.25
N TYR A 154 33.16 -39.06 -3.34
CA TYR A 154 33.28 -39.54 -1.96
C TYR A 154 32.04 -40.29 -1.50
N ILE A 155 32.24 -41.18 -0.53
CA ILE A 155 31.17 -41.93 0.12
C ILE A 155 31.23 -41.63 1.62
N GLN A 156 30.15 -41.07 2.17
CA GLN A 156 29.97 -40.96 3.61
C GLN A 156 29.63 -42.33 4.19
N ILE A 157 30.38 -42.75 5.21
CA ILE A 157 30.08 -43.93 6.04
C ILE A 157 29.85 -43.52 7.50
N SER A 158 28.69 -43.88 8.05
CA SER A 158 28.31 -43.50 9.43
C SER A 158 28.27 -44.70 10.38
N LYS A 159 28.83 -44.54 11.58
CA LYS A 159 28.76 -45.51 12.70
C LYS A 159 28.06 -44.89 13.90
N GLY A 160 27.40 -45.69 14.72
CA GLY A 160 26.74 -45.18 15.93
C GLY A 160 25.73 -46.14 16.54
N LYS A 161 24.88 -45.61 17.43
CA LYS A 161 23.79 -46.37 18.08
C LYS A 161 22.42 -46.20 17.42
N ASN A 162 22.11 -45.00 16.92
CA ASN A 162 20.80 -44.68 16.34
C ASN A 162 20.90 -43.48 15.38
N LEU A 163 20.13 -43.49 14.30
CA LEU A 163 20.04 -42.40 13.32
C LEU A 163 19.14 -41.24 13.76
N SER A 164 18.32 -41.41 14.80
CA SER A 164 17.31 -40.42 15.20
C SER A 164 17.85 -39.14 15.87
N SER A 165 19.16 -39.01 16.05
CA SER A 165 19.81 -37.84 16.65
C SER A 165 21.28 -37.78 16.23
N PHE A 166 21.76 -36.61 15.80
CA PHE A 166 23.16 -36.42 15.36
C PHE A 166 24.20 -36.74 16.45
N GLU A 167 23.87 -36.59 17.73
CA GLU A 167 24.74 -36.97 18.87
C GLU A 167 25.08 -38.47 18.93
N ASN A 168 24.29 -39.33 18.27
CA ASN A 168 24.41 -40.79 18.39
C ASN A 168 25.10 -41.47 17.20
N TYR A 169 25.64 -40.71 16.24
CA TYR A 169 26.44 -41.25 15.14
C TYR A 169 27.52 -40.28 14.62
N GLU A 170 28.65 -40.86 14.20
CA GLU A 170 29.82 -40.20 13.63
C GLU A 170 30.03 -40.67 12.18
N SER A 171 30.58 -39.79 11.33
CA SER A 171 30.73 -40.02 9.90
C SER A 171 32.16 -39.75 9.40
N ALA A 172 32.66 -40.67 8.57
CA ALA A 172 33.90 -40.52 7.82
C ALA A 172 33.60 -40.45 6.31
N LEU A 173 34.50 -39.86 5.52
CA LEU A 173 34.48 -39.96 4.07
C LEU A 173 35.52 -40.98 3.60
N ILE A 174 35.11 -41.86 2.69
CA ILE A 174 35.99 -42.75 1.94
C ILE A 174 36.03 -42.34 0.46
N ASP A 175 37.16 -42.59 -0.21
CA ASP A 175 37.26 -42.49 -1.66
C ASP A 175 36.51 -43.63 -2.38
N LEU A 176 36.41 -43.53 -3.70
CA LEU A 176 35.85 -44.57 -4.57
C LEU A 176 36.58 -45.93 -4.51
N ASN A 177 37.76 -46.01 -3.88
CA ASN A 177 38.52 -47.25 -3.69
C ASN A 177 38.28 -47.88 -2.29
N GLY A 178 37.62 -47.16 -1.38
CA GLY A 178 37.37 -47.59 0.00
C GLY A 178 38.43 -47.17 1.01
N ASN A 179 39.31 -46.23 0.68
CA ASN A 179 40.27 -45.63 1.62
C ASN A 179 39.61 -44.49 2.39
N ILE A 180 39.82 -44.40 3.71
CA ILE A 180 39.40 -43.22 4.48
C ILE A 180 40.25 -42.02 4.05
N VAL A 181 39.58 -40.97 3.57
CA VAL A 181 40.19 -39.69 3.18
C VAL A 181 39.89 -38.56 4.18
N LEU A 182 38.81 -38.71 4.96
CA LEU A 182 38.52 -37.87 6.11
C LEU A 182 37.94 -38.75 7.22
N ASP A 183 38.62 -38.77 8.36
CA ASP A 183 38.25 -39.61 9.51
C ASP A 183 36.95 -39.14 10.19
N TYR A 184 36.50 -39.84 11.23
CA TYR A 184 35.28 -39.59 12.00
C TYR A 184 35.30 -38.26 12.79
N LYS A 185 35.35 -37.13 12.08
CA LYS A 185 35.37 -35.75 12.62
C LYS A 185 33.99 -35.08 12.63
N TYR A 186 33.09 -35.50 11.74
CA TYR A 186 31.81 -34.83 11.47
C TYR A 186 30.64 -35.81 11.58
N THR A 187 29.42 -35.30 11.78
CA THR A 187 28.18 -36.10 11.84
C THR A 187 27.55 -36.26 10.46
N GLU A 188 27.60 -35.26 9.58
CA GLU A 188 27.06 -35.35 8.21
C GLU A 188 27.83 -34.46 7.21
N PHE A 189 27.77 -34.85 5.93
CA PHE A 189 28.32 -34.15 4.79
C PHE A 189 27.26 -33.95 3.71
N ASP A 190 27.25 -32.78 3.07
CA ASP A 190 26.39 -32.46 1.93
C ASP A 190 27.17 -31.70 0.85
N ALA A 191 26.94 -32.04 -0.42
CA ALA A 191 27.62 -31.40 -1.54
C ALA A 191 26.81 -30.21 -2.08
N ILE A 192 27.48 -29.08 -2.30
CA ILE A 192 26.89 -27.85 -2.83
C ILE A 192 27.65 -27.47 -4.11
N LYS A 193 26.93 -27.39 -5.24
CA LYS A 193 27.50 -26.91 -6.51
C LYS A 193 27.43 -25.39 -6.57
N THR A 194 28.59 -24.76 -6.64
CA THR A 194 28.74 -23.31 -6.89
C THR A 194 28.38 -22.97 -8.34
N GLN A 195 28.18 -21.69 -8.64
CA GLN A 195 27.92 -21.22 -10.01
C GLN A 195 29.06 -21.58 -10.98
N ASN A 196 30.30 -21.55 -10.51
CA ASN A 196 31.49 -21.91 -11.31
C ASN A 196 31.70 -23.43 -11.45
N HIS A 197 30.67 -24.25 -11.17
CA HIS A 197 30.70 -25.72 -11.15
C HIS A 197 31.73 -26.35 -10.20
N SER A 198 32.32 -25.58 -9.28
CA SER A 198 33.13 -26.14 -8.19
C SER A 198 32.24 -26.70 -7.08
N THR A 199 32.67 -27.80 -6.45
CA THR A 199 31.95 -28.44 -5.36
C THR A 199 32.49 -27.96 -4.02
N LEU A 200 31.61 -27.40 -3.19
CA LEU A 200 31.82 -27.22 -1.76
C LEU A 200 31.19 -28.40 -1.02
N ILE A 201 31.74 -28.75 0.14
CA ILE A 201 31.19 -29.78 1.01
C ILE A 201 30.82 -29.12 2.33
N GLU A 202 29.52 -28.96 2.58
CA GLU A 202 29.01 -28.59 3.90
C GLU A 202 29.32 -29.73 4.87
N THR A 203 29.77 -29.35 6.07
CA THR A 203 30.07 -30.28 7.16
C THR A 203 29.23 -29.93 8.37
N ARG A 204 28.60 -30.95 8.96
CA ARG A 204 27.86 -30.84 10.22
C ARG A 204 28.65 -31.51 11.34
N LEU A 205 28.79 -30.84 12.47
CA LEU A 205 29.32 -31.36 13.73
C LEU A 205 28.27 -31.15 14.83
N ILE A 206 27.42 -32.17 15.02
CA ILE A 206 26.20 -32.10 15.84
C ILE A 206 25.26 -31.02 15.27
N ASP A 207 25.18 -29.85 15.90
CA ASP A 207 24.38 -28.72 15.43
C ASP A 207 25.22 -27.61 14.77
N ASN A 208 26.55 -27.75 14.75
CA ASN A 208 27.44 -26.78 14.14
C ASN A 208 27.65 -27.08 12.66
N LEU A 209 27.60 -26.05 11.81
CA LEU A 209 27.93 -26.10 10.39
C LEU A 209 29.31 -25.48 10.11
N GLY A 210 29.98 -26.05 9.11
CA GLY A 210 31.26 -25.63 8.53
C GLY A 210 31.35 -26.03 7.05
N MET A 211 32.46 -25.72 6.38
CA MET A 211 32.63 -25.93 4.94
C MET A 211 34.04 -26.44 4.61
N LEU A 212 34.13 -27.43 3.71
CA LEU A 212 35.37 -27.86 3.05
C LEU A 212 35.32 -27.54 1.55
N ASN A 213 36.48 -27.50 0.90
CA ASN A 213 36.57 -27.56 -0.56
C ASN A 213 36.50 -29.01 -1.07
N SER A 214 36.53 -29.19 -2.39
CA SER A 214 36.60 -30.51 -3.05
C SER A 214 37.78 -31.37 -2.60
N ASP A 215 38.90 -30.78 -2.19
CA ASP A 215 40.10 -31.49 -1.71
C ASP A 215 40.05 -31.79 -0.21
N LEU A 216 38.87 -31.66 0.42
CA LEU A 216 38.60 -31.87 1.85
C LEU A 216 39.37 -30.92 2.79
N LYS A 217 39.92 -29.81 2.27
CA LYS A 217 40.55 -28.75 3.06
C LYS A 217 39.48 -27.88 3.72
N GLU A 218 39.62 -27.64 5.01
CA GLU A 218 38.74 -26.74 5.77
C GLU A 218 38.82 -25.30 5.25
N LEU A 219 37.67 -24.77 4.84
CA LEU A 219 37.47 -23.37 4.43
C LEU A 219 36.82 -22.58 5.57
N ILE A 220 35.83 -23.19 6.24
CA ILE A 220 35.07 -22.61 7.35
C ILE A 220 34.97 -23.67 8.44
N PRO A 221 35.44 -23.39 9.68
CA PRO A 221 35.39 -24.36 10.77
C PRO A 221 33.93 -24.64 11.17
N ALA A 222 33.63 -25.89 11.56
CA ALA A 222 32.29 -26.29 11.97
C ALA A 222 31.94 -25.77 13.38
N LYS A 223 31.51 -24.51 13.44
CA LYS A 223 31.16 -23.77 14.68
C LYS A 223 29.97 -22.82 14.54
N PHE A 224 29.28 -22.83 13.39
CA PHE A 224 28.21 -21.88 13.06
C PHE A 224 26.83 -22.53 13.19
N GLN A 225 25.80 -21.75 13.52
CA GLN A 225 24.43 -22.25 13.62
C GLN A 225 23.82 -22.46 12.22
N SER A 226 24.11 -21.55 11.30
CA SER A 226 23.71 -21.63 9.89
C SER A 226 24.85 -21.19 8.98
N ILE A 227 24.86 -21.76 7.78
CA ILE A 227 25.69 -21.35 6.65
C ILE A 227 24.77 -21.26 5.43
N SER A 228 24.96 -20.25 4.58
CA SER A 228 24.28 -20.16 3.29
C SER A 228 25.19 -19.56 2.21
N TYR A 229 25.07 -20.06 0.99
CA TYR A 229 25.81 -19.59 -0.18
C TYR A 229 24.90 -18.70 -1.04
N ASN A 230 25.41 -17.55 -1.48
CA ASN A 230 24.68 -16.61 -2.33
C ASN A 230 25.17 -16.64 -3.80
N SER A 231 24.53 -15.86 -4.66
CA SER A 231 24.86 -15.76 -6.09
C SER A 231 26.14 -14.98 -6.41
N TYR A 232 26.87 -14.49 -5.41
CA TYR A 232 28.06 -13.63 -5.58
C TYR A 232 29.37 -14.34 -5.18
N ASP A 233 29.33 -15.67 -5.05
CA ASP A 233 30.44 -16.49 -4.53
C ASP A 233 30.86 -16.12 -3.08
N GLU A 234 29.86 -15.75 -2.28
CA GLU A 234 30.00 -15.50 -0.85
C GLU A 234 29.24 -16.56 -0.03
N ILE A 235 29.78 -16.81 1.16
CA ILE A 235 29.27 -17.74 2.15
C ILE A 235 28.93 -16.92 3.41
N ASN A 236 27.64 -16.74 3.65
CA ASN A 236 27.11 -16.12 4.84
C ASN A 236 27.11 -17.15 5.97
N VAL A 237 27.47 -16.72 7.18
CA VAL A 237 27.45 -17.55 8.38
C VAL A 237 26.77 -16.82 9.53
N THR A 238 26.03 -17.55 10.36
CA THR A 238 25.40 -17.00 11.57
C THR A 238 25.82 -17.81 12.80
N THR A 239 26.15 -17.13 13.89
CA THR A 239 26.44 -17.75 15.20
C THR A 239 25.16 -18.03 15.98
N PHE A 240 25.23 -18.87 17.02
CA PHE A 240 24.10 -19.12 17.93
C PHE A 240 23.60 -17.87 18.68
N ASP A 241 24.46 -16.85 18.84
CA ASP A 241 24.09 -15.53 19.38
C ASP A 241 23.46 -14.60 18.31
N ASN A 242 23.11 -15.14 17.14
CA ASN A 242 22.59 -14.41 15.97
C ASN A 242 23.52 -13.26 15.52
N LEU A 243 24.83 -13.54 15.45
CA LEU A 243 25.82 -12.65 14.84
C LEU A 243 26.20 -13.15 13.44
N HIS A 244 26.29 -12.23 12.50
CA HIS A 244 26.45 -12.49 11.07
C HIS A 244 27.87 -12.16 10.60
N GLY A 245 28.40 -12.99 9.70
CA GLY A 245 29.68 -12.81 9.03
C GLY A 245 29.64 -13.37 7.61
N ILE A 246 30.63 -13.02 6.80
CA ILE A 246 30.70 -13.37 5.38
C ILE A 246 32.12 -13.82 5.05
N TYR A 247 32.23 -14.95 4.36
CA TYR A 247 33.46 -15.54 3.85
C TYR A 247 33.37 -15.62 2.32
N SER A 248 34.50 -15.54 1.62
CA SER A 248 34.53 -15.93 0.21
C SER A 248 34.48 -17.46 0.07
N VAL A 249 34.11 -17.97 -1.11
CA VAL A 249 34.27 -19.40 -1.48
C VAL A 249 35.69 -19.95 -1.28
N ALA A 250 36.72 -19.10 -1.20
CA ALA A 250 38.09 -19.49 -0.91
C ALA A 250 38.42 -19.59 0.60
N GLY A 251 37.43 -19.42 1.49
CA GLY A 251 37.58 -19.45 2.95
C GLY A 251 38.21 -18.18 3.54
N LYS A 252 38.39 -17.11 2.76
CA LYS A 252 38.88 -15.82 3.26
C LYS A 252 37.73 -15.08 3.95
N VAL A 253 37.93 -14.62 5.19
CA VAL A 253 37.01 -13.71 5.87
C VAL A 253 36.88 -12.40 5.06
N ILE A 254 35.63 -12.00 4.78
CA ILE A 254 35.27 -10.67 4.27
C ILE A 254 34.71 -9.84 5.44
N PHE A 255 33.76 -10.41 6.20
CA PHE A 255 33.22 -9.85 7.43
C PHE A 255 33.31 -10.89 8.55
N GLU A 256 33.98 -10.55 9.65
CA GLU A 256 34.01 -11.38 10.86
C GLU A 256 32.58 -11.57 11.43
N PRO A 257 32.23 -12.75 12.00
CA PRO A 257 30.90 -13.06 12.50
C PRO A 257 30.61 -12.41 13.86
N ILE A 258 30.66 -11.09 13.91
CA ILE A 258 30.58 -10.26 15.13
C ILE A 258 29.53 -9.13 15.04
N TYR A 259 28.80 -9.06 13.93
CA TYR A 259 27.83 -8.02 13.65
C TYR A 259 26.41 -8.53 13.90
N LYS A 260 25.56 -7.71 14.52
CA LYS A 260 24.16 -8.07 14.79
C LYS A 260 23.36 -8.20 13.50
N ASP A 261 23.66 -7.34 12.54
CA ASP A 261 23.05 -7.30 11.21
C ASP A 261 24.16 -6.97 10.20
N LEU A 262 24.13 -7.62 9.04
CA LEU A 262 24.86 -7.25 7.82
C LEU A 262 23.83 -7.19 6.70
N TYR A 263 23.71 -6.05 6.03
CA TYR A 263 22.87 -5.94 4.84
C TYR A 263 23.50 -5.00 3.80
N ASP A 264 23.41 -5.40 2.55
CA ASP A 264 23.64 -4.59 1.37
C ASP A 264 22.33 -3.93 0.92
N ASP A 265 22.43 -2.82 0.19
CA ASP A 265 21.32 -2.27 -0.58
C ASP A 265 21.64 -2.50 -2.06
N TYR A 266 20.69 -3.08 -2.80
CA TYR A 266 20.88 -3.48 -4.20
C TYR A 266 21.32 -2.33 -5.13
N PHE A 267 21.09 -1.08 -4.72
CA PHE A 267 21.45 0.12 -5.47
C PHE A 267 22.70 0.83 -4.93
N ALA A 268 23.33 0.33 -3.86
CA ALA A 268 24.44 0.96 -3.17
C ALA A 268 25.71 0.07 -3.17
N PRO A 269 26.90 0.57 -3.53
CA PRO A 269 28.15 -0.19 -3.54
C PRO A 269 28.77 -0.35 -2.13
N ILE A 270 27.93 -0.49 -1.11
CA ILE A 270 28.30 -0.52 0.31
C ILE A 270 27.55 -1.62 1.08
N MET A 271 28.18 -2.11 2.13
CA MET A 271 27.60 -3.00 3.14
C MET A 271 27.38 -2.19 4.42
N ILE A 272 26.23 -2.37 5.07
CA ILE A 272 25.92 -1.73 6.35
C ILE A 272 25.99 -2.79 7.45
N ALA A 273 26.86 -2.55 8.42
CA ALA A 273 27.07 -3.45 9.55
C ALA A 273 26.58 -2.82 10.85
N THR A 274 25.79 -3.57 11.63
CA THR A 274 25.28 -3.15 12.94
C THR A 274 26.08 -3.81 14.07
N LYS A 275 26.47 -3.03 15.09
CA LYS A 275 27.12 -3.52 16.30
C LYS A 275 26.59 -2.76 17.52
N GLY A 276 25.81 -3.46 18.35
CA GLY A 276 25.03 -2.81 19.42
C GLY A 276 23.93 -1.93 18.84
N GLU A 277 23.86 -0.67 19.28
CA GLU A 277 22.93 0.35 18.77
C GLU A 277 23.55 1.26 17.70
N LYS A 278 24.77 0.92 17.25
CA LYS A 278 25.55 1.69 16.29
C LYS A 278 25.78 0.92 15.00
N ILE A 279 26.00 1.62 13.90
CA ILE A 279 26.38 1.04 12.61
C ILE A 279 27.65 1.69 12.05
N ALA A 280 28.27 1.01 11.11
CA ALA A 280 29.30 1.55 10.24
C ALA A 280 29.03 1.17 8.77
N LEU A 281 29.49 2.01 7.85
CA LEU A 281 29.51 1.70 6.42
C LEU A 281 30.81 0.99 6.06
N PHE A 282 30.72 -0.02 5.20
CA PHE A 282 31.84 -0.76 4.64
C PHE A 282 31.73 -0.82 3.12
N SER A 283 32.85 -1.01 2.42
CA SER A 283 32.78 -1.49 1.03
C SER A 283 32.26 -2.93 1.02
N LEU A 284 31.70 -3.36 -0.12
CA LEU A 284 31.33 -4.77 -0.34
C LEU A 284 32.52 -5.75 -0.12
N THR A 285 33.76 -5.25 -0.23
CA THR A 285 34.99 -6.01 0.03
C THR A 285 35.42 -6.08 1.51
N GLY A 286 34.60 -5.59 2.44
CA GLY A 286 34.88 -5.62 3.89
C GLY A 286 35.81 -4.52 4.41
N LYS A 287 36.14 -3.50 3.62
CA LYS A 287 36.96 -2.37 4.08
C LYS A 287 36.05 -1.35 4.78
N PRO A 288 36.35 -0.90 6.01
CA PRO A 288 35.57 0.14 6.67
C PRO A 288 35.66 1.46 5.88
N ILE A 289 34.51 2.13 5.75
CA ILE A 289 34.35 3.47 5.20
C ILE A 289 34.13 4.47 6.36
N THR A 290 33.35 4.08 7.37
CA THR A 290 33.13 4.86 8.59
C THR A 290 33.39 4.03 9.84
N ASP A 291 33.55 4.70 10.99
CA ASP A 291 33.51 4.07 12.30
C ASP A 291 32.06 3.75 12.73
N PHE A 292 31.91 2.96 13.81
CA PHE A 292 30.62 2.60 14.42
C PHE A 292 30.00 3.76 15.21
N THR A 293 29.55 4.81 14.50
CA THR A 293 29.16 6.10 15.08
C THR A 293 27.68 6.44 14.94
N TYR A 294 27.02 6.00 13.86
CA TYR A 294 25.63 6.35 13.59
C TYR A 294 24.64 5.43 14.30
N GLU A 295 23.51 5.96 14.78
CA GLU A 295 22.46 5.23 15.49
C GLU A 295 21.65 4.32 14.55
N SER A 296 21.55 3.03 14.88
CA SER A 296 20.93 2.01 14.01
C SER A 296 19.41 2.16 13.83
N ASN A 297 18.76 3.02 14.61
CA ASN A 297 17.30 3.28 14.56
C ASN A 297 16.90 4.45 13.64
N LYS A 298 17.87 5.19 13.07
CA LYS A 298 17.61 6.40 12.27
C LYS A 298 18.54 6.43 11.06
N ILE A 299 18.26 5.50 10.13
CA ILE A 299 18.91 5.34 8.83
C ILE A 299 17.85 5.33 7.74
N LYS A 300 18.06 6.10 6.67
CA LYS A 300 17.21 6.14 5.48
C LYS A 300 18.07 6.37 4.24
N MET A 301 18.15 5.36 3.37
CA MET A 301 18.82 5.49 2.06
C MET A 301 18.05 6.49 1.19
N LEU A 302 18.76 7.29 0.40
CA LEU A 302 18.18 8.29 -0.50
C LEU A 302 18.30 7.87 -1.98
N ASN A 303 17.76 6.70 -2.31
CA ASN A 303 17.92 6.02 -3.61
C ASN A 303 16.92 6.49 -4.68
N ASN A 304 16.53 7.77 -4.66
CA ASN A 304 15.55 8.31 -5.61
C ASN A 304 16.24 8.81 -6.89
N ASP A 305 15.72 8.47 -8.08
CA ASP A 305 16.26 8.95 -9.36
C ASP A 305 16.35 10.47 -9.45
N LYS A 306 15.39 11.19 -8.86
CA LYS A 306 15.40 12.67 -8.78
C LYS A 306 16.54 13.21 -7.92
N LEU A 307 16.95 12.45 -6.90
CA LEU A 307 18.04 12.85 -6.01
C LEU A 307 19.44 12.59 -6.60
N LYS A 308 19.57 11.84 -7.70
CA LYS A 308 20.87 11.54 -8.33
C LYS A 308 21.59 12.79 -8.85
N GLU A 309 20.86 13.87 -9.15
CA GLU A 309 21.48 15.16 -9.51
C GLU A 309 22.21 15.81 -8.33
N PHE A 310 21.64 15.72 -7.12
CA PHE A 310 22.20 16.29 -5.90
C PHE A 310 23.20 15.36 -5.20
N PHE A 311 22.93 14.05 -5.26
CA PHE A 311 23.72 12.99 -4.60
C PHE A 311 24.14 11.92 -5.63
N PRO A 312 25.03 12.23 -6.59
CA PRO A 312 25.40 11.32 -7.67
C PRO A 312 26.09 10.04 -7.18
N ASN A 313 26.71 10.09 -6.00
CA ASN A 313 27.34 8.94 -5.34
C ASN A 313 26.43 8.26 -4.31
N GLY A 314 25.13 8.58 -4.29
CA GLY A 314 24.18 8.16 -3.26
C GLY A 314 24.34 8.90 -1.92
N ALA A 315 23.31 8.84 -1.10
CA ALA A 315 23.28 9.50 0.21
C ALA A 315 22.41 8.75 1.23
N ILE A 316 22.68 9.00 2.51
CA ILE A 316 22.04 8.37 3.66
C ILE A 316 21.69 9.45 4.67
N ILE A 317 20.41 9.56 5.05
CA ILE A 317 20.07 10.28 6.29
C ILE A 317 20.50 9.39 7.45
N ALA A 318 21.37 9.90 8.30
CA ALA A 318 21.92 9.20 9.45
C ALA A 318 21.78 10.06 10.72
N LYS A 319 21.93 9.45 11.89
CA LYS A 319 21.92 10.15 13.17
C LYS A 319 23.20 9.86 13.96
N GLN A 320 23.87 10.90 14.44
CA GLN A 320 25.07 10.84 15.25
C GLN A 320 24.87 11.70 16.51
N ASP A 321 25.21 11.17 17.67
CA ASP A 321 25.22 11.90 18.95
C ASP A 321 23.92 12.69 19.26
N GLY A 322 22.76 12.10 18.94
CA GLY A 322 21.45 12.73 19.12
C GLY A 322 20.96 13.58 17.95
N MET A 323 21.84 13.97 17.02
CA MET A 323 21.56 14.89 15.91
C MET A 323 21.54 14.15 14.55
N VAL A 324 20.73 14.63 13.61
CA VAL A 324 20.54 14.06 12.28
C VAL A 324 21.34 14.86 11.25
N GLY A 325 21.93 14.16 10.28
CA GLY A 325 22.66 14.72 9.14
C GLY A 325 22.50 13.84 7.90
N ILE A 326 23.21 14.17 6.83
CA ILE A 326 23.26 13.37 5.60
C ILE A 326 24.71 13.06 5.26
N ILE A 327 25.03 11.81 4.97
CA ILE A 327 26.35 11.36 4.50
C ILE A 327 26.25 10.74 3.11
N ASP A 328 27.31 10.84 2.31
CA ASP A 328 27.46 10.09 1.06
C ASP A 328 27.95 8.65 1.31
N TYR A 329 27.99 7.81 0.27
CA TYR A 329 28.55 6.45 0.38
C TYR A 329 30.08 6.39 0.55
N ALA A 330 30.78 7.52 0.51
CA ALA A 330 32.18 7.63 0.93
C ALA A 330 32.32 8.03 2.42
N GLY A 331 31.21 8.17 3.15
CA GLY A 331 31.17 8.54 4.56
C GLY A 331 31.35 10.04 4.83
N GLN A 332 31.34 10.88 3.80
CA GLN A 332 31.49 12.33 3.93
C GLN A 332 30.15 12.98 4.25
N ALA A 333 30.13 13.91 5.21
CA ALA A 333 28.93 14.67 5.53
C ALA A 333 28.58 15.64 4.39
N VAL A 334 27.40 15.42 3.80
CA VAL A 334 26.78 16.30 2.80
C VAL A 334 25.93 17.36 3.49
N LEU A 335 25.14 16.97 4.50
CA LEU A 335 24.57 17.88 5.49
C LEU A 335 25.12 17.55 6.88
N PRO A 336 25.58 18.53 7.67
CA PRO A 336 26.16 18.29 8.98
C PRO A 336 25.15 17.71 9.98
N PHE A 337 25.66 17.01 11.00
CA PHE A 337 24.86 16.45 12.10
C PHE A 337 24.48 17.54 13.13
N GLU A 338 23.70 18.54 12.72
CA GLU A 338 23.28 19.68 13.54
C GLU A 338 21.76 19.89 13.62
N TYR A 339 20.99 18.98 13.00
CA TYR A 339 19.52 19.04 12.95
C TYR A 339 18.92 18.08 13.98
N GLN A 340 17.85 18.48 14.67
CA GLN A 340 17.11 17.58 15.57
C GLN A 340 16.32 16.52 14.79
N ASP A 341 15.90 16.85 13.57
CA ASP A 341 15.27 15.93 12.62
C ASP A 341 15.47 16.41 11.18
N LEU A 342 15.47 15.47 10.23
CA LEU A 342 15.49 15.71 8.79
C LEU A 342 14.56 14.71 8.10
N ASP A 343 13.68 15.21 7.24
CA ASP A 343 12.85 14.36 6.38
C ASP A 343 12.78 14.91 4.95
N PHE A 344 12.76 14.00 3.98
CA PHE A 344 12.80 14.33 2.55
C PHE A 344 11.41 14.40 1.95
N VAL A 345 11.06 15.55 1.38
CA VAL A 345 9.75 15.80 0.77
C VAL A 345 9.85 15.58 -0.74
N GLU A 346 9.73 14.32 -1.16
CA GLU A 346 10.03 13.87 -2.53
C GLU A 346 9.33 14.68 -3.63
N GLN A 347 8.06 15.06 -3.44
CA GLN A 347 7.28 15.77 -4.45
C GLN A 347 7.93 17.08 -4.90
N TYR A 348 8.73 17.70 -4.03
CA TYR A 348 9.31 19.03 -4.20
C TYR A 348 10.85 19.04 -4.07
N GLN A 349 11.47 17.88 -3.85
CA GLN A 349 12.92 17.67 -3.85
C GLN A 349 13.69 18.51 -2.81
N VAL A 350 13.07 18.79 -1.65
CA VAL A 350 13.68 19.52 -0.53
C VAL A 350 13.54 18.74 0.78
N PHE A 351 14.31 19.14 1.79
CA PHE A 351 14.24 18.56 3.13
C PHE A 351 13.50 19.52 4.07
N ARG A 352 12.64 18.95 4.91
CA ARG A 352 12.14 19.65 6.11
C ARG A 352 13.09 19.34 7.26
N PHE A 353 13.64 20.38 7.88
CA PHE A 353 14.61 20.26 8.97
C PHE A 353 14.06 20.82 10.27
N LYS A 354 14.44 20.22 11.40
CA LYS A 354 14.10 20.70 12.74
C LYS A 354 15.34 21.21 13.47
N GLN A 355 15.27 22.39 14.06
CA GLN A 355 16.35 22.99 14.85
C GLN A 355 15.75 23.88 15.96
N LYS A 356 16.28 23.80 17.20
CA LYS A 356 15.78 24.56 18.38
C LYS A 356 14.26 24.41 18.59
N ASP A 357 13.77 23.20 18.37
CA ASP A 357 12.36 22.79 18.41
C ASP A 357 11.41 23.46 17.39
N LYS A 358 11.97 24.11 16.37
CA LYS A 358 11.24 24.70 15.25
C LYS A 358 11.57 24.01 13.93
N TRP A 359 10.63 24.01 12.99
CA TRP A 359 10.76 23.46 11.64
C TRP A 359 11.04 24.55 10.60
N GLY A 360 11.87 24.20 9.62
CA GLY A 360 12.20 24.98 8.42
C GLY A 360 12.34 24.09 7.18
N ILE A 361 12.71 24.69 6.05
CA ILE A 361 12.98 24.00 4.77
C ILE A 361 14.41 24.30 4.32
N ILE A 362 15.14 23.25 3.91
CA ILE A 362 16.51 23.31 3.42
C ILE A 362 16.60 22.56 2.08
N ALA A 363 17.32 23.14 1.12
CA ALA A 363 17.61 22.52 -0.16
C ALA A 363 18.58 21.32 0.01
N PRO A 364 18.63 20.37 -0.93
CA PRO A 364 19.65 19.31 -0.94
C PRO A 364 21.10 19.84 -0.94
N THR A 365 21.31 21.09 -1.37
CA THR A 365 22.60 21.80 -1.35
C THR A 365 23.02 22.31 0.04
N GLY A 366 22.14 22.23 1.04
CA GLY A 366 22.33 22.85 2.36
C GLY A 366 21.89 24.32 2.45
N GLU A 367 21.35 24.90 1.38
CA GLU A 367 20.79 26.25 1.42
C GLU A 367 19.46 26.28 2.20
N VAL A 368 19.39 27.07 3.27
CA VAL A 368 18.16 27.24 4.06
C VAL A 368 17.18 28.14 3.30
N ILE A 369 16.13 27.54 2.75
CA ILE A 369 15.07 28.21 2.00
C ILE A 369 14.11 28.91 2.98
N ILE A 370 13.67 28.21 4.03
CA ILE A 370 12.80 28.74 5.08
C ILE A 370 13.45 28.45 6.43
N ALA A 371 13.77 29.50 7.19
CA ALA A 371 14.40 29.38 8.50
C ALA A 371 13.53 28.60 9.50
N ALA A 372 14.17 27.86 10.41
CA ALA A 372 13.50 27.11 11.46
C ALA A 372 12.90 28.05 12.55
N GLN A 373 11.65 28.47 12.34
CA GLN A 373 10.93 29.37 13.26
C GLN A 373 9.49 28.92 13.59
N TYR A 374 8.99 27.84 12.96
CA TYR A 374 7.61 27.37 13.10
C TYR A 374 7.50 26.13 14.00
N ASP A 375 6.48 26.01 14.84
CA ASP A 375 6.21 24.80 15.64
C ASP A 375 5.82 23.59 14.78
N ASP A 376 5.32 23.87 13.59
CA ASP A 376 4.94 22.89 12.58
C ASP A 376 5.07 23.55 11.21
N LEU A 377 5.48 22.76 10.22
CA LEU A 377 5.60 23.20 8.84
C LEU A 377 5.29 22.02 7.93
N ALA A 378 4.29 22.18 7.08
CA ALA A 378 3.86 21.20 6.10
C ALA A 378 3.75 21.87 4.73
N MET A 379 4.23 21.20 3.68
CA MET A 379 4.16 21.74 2.34
C MET A 379 2.78 21.51 1.75
N HIS A 380 2.19 22.55 1.14
CA HIS A 380 0.94 22.43 0.38
C HIS A 380 1.26 22.24 -1.10
N ASN A 381 2.05 23.14 -1.68
CA ASN A 381 2.59 23.05 -3.04
C ASN A 381 4.04 23.54 -3.10
N THR A 382 4.63 23.58 -4.29
CA THR A 382 6.01 24.05 -4.52
C THR A 382 6.31 25.40 -3.86
N ASN A 383 5.31 26.28 -3.81
CA ASN A 383 5.44 27.68 -3.43
C ASN A 383 4.76 28.05 -2.11
N GLN A 384 3.99 27.15 -1.49
CA GLN A 384 3.09 27.43 -0.36
C GLN A 384 3.21 26.39 0.76
N TYR A 385 3.24 26.88 2.00
CA TYR A 385 3.53 26.11 3.21
C TYR A 385 2.51 26.43 4.30
N LEU A 386 1.82 25.41 4.79
CA LEU A 386 1.04 25.51 6.02
C LEU A 386 2.00 25.53 7.21
N VAL A 387 1.85 26.54 8.06
CA VAL A 387 2.76 26.77 9.20
C VAL A 387 2.00 26.96 10.49
N ARG A 388 2.65 26.68 11.63
CA ARG A 388 2.11 26.91 12.97
C ARG A 388 3.09 27.69 13.86
N ILE A 389 2.61 28.67 14.60
CA ILE A 389 3.33 29.40 15.66
C ILE A 389 2.39 29.56 16.86
N ASP A 390 2.83 29.18 18.06
CA ASP A 390 2.10 29.31 19.33
C ASP A 390 0.67 28.74 19.27
N LYS A 391 0.54 27.57 18.64
CA LYS A 391 -0.73 26.86 18.34
C LYS A 391 -1.66 27.57 17.35
N LYS A 392 -1.26 28.71 16.76
CA LYS A 392 -1.97 29.33 15.64
C LYS A 392 -1.39 28.85 14.31
N SER A 393 -2.25 28.42 13.41
CA SER A 393 -1.96 28.03 12.04
C SER A 393 -2.23 29.16 11.06
N GLY A 394 -1.44 29.17 9.99
CA GLY A 394 -1.59 30.04 8.83
C GLY A 394 -0.85 29.43 7.63
N MET A 395 -0.53 30.26 6.64
CA MET A 395 0.17 29.84 5.44
C MET A 395 1.14 30.92 4.98
N ILE A 396 2.30 30.51 4.49
CA ILE A 396 3.34 31.38 3.90
C ILE A 396 3.71 30.91 2.50
N ASN A 397 4.36 31.78 1.73
CA ASN A 397 5.07 31.38 0.52
C ASN A 397 6.57 31.06 0.78
N LEU A 398 7.29 30.67 -0.27
CA LEU A 398 8.75 30.42 -0.24
C LEU A 398 9.61 31.59 0.31
N LYS A 399 9.13 32.83 0.22
CA LYS A 399 9.84 34.01 0.77
C LYS A 399 9.52 34.27 2.25
N GLY A 400 8.64 33.47 2.85
CA GLY A 400 8.10 33.71 4.18
C GLY A 400 6.99 34.77 4.24
N GLU A 401 6.50 35.26 3.09
CA GLU A 401 5.39 36.21 3.03
C GLU A 401 4.08 35.49 3.41
N ILE A 402 3.26 36.10 4.27
CA ILE A 402 2.03 35.49 4.80
C ILE A 402 0.92 35.52 3.75
N ILE A 403 0.34 34.36 3.45
CA ILE A 403 -0.84 34.16 2.59
C ILE A 403 -2.11 33.99 3.45
N ILE A 404 -2.07 33.15 4.47
CA ILE A 404 -3.16 33.00 5.45
C ILE A 404 -2.62 33.49 6.80
N PRO A 405 -3.22 34.51 7.43
CA PRO A 405 -2.80 35.02 8.73
C PRO A 405 -2.63 33.91 9.77
N ILE A 406 -1.51 33.95 10.53
CA ILE A 406 -1.18 32.95 11.56
C ILE A 406 -1.97 33.25 12.85
N ASP A 407 -3.31 33.23 12.76
CA ASP A 407 -4.24 33.52 13.88
C ASP A 407 -5.37 32.48 14.00
N TYR A 408 -5.44 31.50 13.10
CA TYR A 408 -6.46 30.44 13.16
C TYR A 408 -5.99 29.29 14.05
N GLY A 409 -6.88 28.64 14.79
CA GLY A 409 -6.52 27.44 15.58
C GLY A 409 -6.22 26.21 14.71
N ARG A 410 -6.76 26.18 13.48
CA ARG A 410 -6.53 25.16 12.45
C ARG A 410 -6.70 25.80 11.07
N VAL A 411 -5.92 25.33 10.09
CA VAL A 411 -6.07 25.63 8.66
C VAL A 411 -5.98 24.31 7.90
N TYR A 412 -6.96 23.99 7.06
CA TYR A 412 -7.00 22.76 6.27
C TYR A 412 -7.37 23.02 4.81
N SER A 413 -6.74 22.28 3.90
CA SER A 413 -7.09 22.27 2.48
C SER A 413 -8.55 21.84 2.31
N LEU A 414 -9.35 22.60 1.56
CA LEU A 414 -10.63 22.10 1.07
C LEU A 414 -10.38 21.31 -0.20
N ASN A 415 -10.62 20.00 -0.14
CA ASN A 415 -10.55 19.15 -1.32
C ASN A 415 -11.75 19.47 -2.24
N ASN A 416 -11.45 19.93 -3.46
CA ASN A 416 -12.45 19.98 -4.53
C ASN A 416 -12.85 18.53 -4.84
N GLY A 417 -14.10 18.15 -4.55
CA GLY A 417 -14.49 16.74 -4.58
C GLY A 417 -14.52 16.13 -5.98
N ASP A 418 -13.62 15.17 -6.23
CA ASP A 418 -13.65 14.02 -7.17
C ASP A 418 -14.15 14.19 -8.63
N TYR A 419 -14.44 15.39 -9.12
CA TYR A 419 -14.97 15.63 -10.48
C TYR A 419 -14.12 16.53 -11.39
N LEU A 420 -12.91 16.90 -10.97
CA LEU A 420 -11.86 17.30 -11.92
C LEU A 420 -11.19 16.04 -12.46
N GLY A 421 -11.68 15.55 -13.59
CA GLY A 421 -11.04 14.46 -14.32
C GLY A 421 -9.61 14.84 -14.71
N GLU A 422 -8.65 14.04 -14.24
CA GLU A 422 -7.23 14.03 -14.62
C GLU A 422 -6.61 15.34 -15.12
N SER A 423 -6.57 16.38 -14.27
CA SER A 423 -5.59 17.46 -14.42
C SER A 423 -5.05 17.94 -13.07
N GLU A 424 -3.74 17.77 -12.92
CA GLU A 424 -2.84 18.46 -11.98
C GLU A 424 -3.18 18.45 -10.47
N LYS A 425 -2.78 17.34 -9.83
CA LYS A 425 -2.21 17.25 -8.47
C LYS A 425 -2.44 18.44 -7.50
N GLY A 426 -3.54 18.38 -6.74
CA GLY A 426 -3.48 18.61 -5.29
C GLY A 426 -3.36 20.05 -4.76
N GLU A 427 -3.47 21.08 -5.59
CA GLU A 427 -3.44 22.48 -5.13
C GLU A 427 -4.86 23.02 -4.88
N SER A 428 -5.25 23.18 -3.61
CA SER A 428 -6.55 23.77 -3.24
C SER A 428 -6.46 25.30 -3.29
N ARG A 429 -7.42 25.95 -3.96
CA ARG A 429 -7.62 27.42 -3.85
C ARG A 429 -8.21 27.83 -2.49
N PHE A 430 -8.98 26.95 -1.86
CA PHE A 430 -9.78 27.28 -0.69
C PHE A 430 -9.34 26.49 0.54
N PHE A 431 -9.40 27.13 1.70
CA PHE A 431 -8.97 26.54 2.98
C PHE A 431 -9.99 26.78 4.08
N SER A 432 -10.34 25.74 4.82
CA SER A 432 -11.10 25.85 6.07
C SER A 432 -10.21 26.48 7.14
N VAL A 433 -10.70 27.55 7.77
CA VAL A 433 -9.98 28.31 8.80
C VAL A 433 -10.79 28.40 10.10
N LYS A 434 -10.25 27.84 11.19
CA LYS A 434 -10.92 27.77 12.51
C LYS A 434 -10.51 28.94 13.41
N LYS A 435 -11.46 29.70 13.94
CA LYS A 435 -11.24 30.77 14.94
C LYS A 435 -12.32 30.70 16.01
N ASN A 436 -11.94 30.75 17.29
CA ASN A 436 -12.86 30.73 18.43
C ASN A 436 -13.88 29.57 18.40
N GLU A 437 -13.40 28.35 18.16
CA GLU A 437 -14.20 27.14 17.92
C GLU A 437 -15.12 27.11 16.69
N LEU A 438 -15.19 28.21 15.94
CA LEU A 438 -16.00 28.34 14.72
C LEU A 438 -15.13 28.33 13.46
N TRP A 439 -15.73 27.98 12.34
CA TRP A 439 -15.09 27.73 11.07
C TRP A 439 -15.55 28.72 10.00
N GLY A 440 -14.65 29.01 9.07
CA GLY A 440 -14.88 29.83 7.88
C GLY A 440 -13.95 29.38 6.75
N VAL A 441 -13.92 30.13 5.65
CA VAL A 441 -13.18 29.78 4.44
C VAL A 441 -12.32 30.94 3.96
N TRP A 442 -11.06 30.65 3.64
CA TRP A 442 -10.10 31.55 3.03
C TRP A 442 -9.88 31.19 1.56
N ASP A 443 -9.71 32.20 0.71
CA ASP A 443 -9.31 32.06 -0.69
C ASP A 443 -7.87 32.57 -0.85
N VAL A 444 -6.93 31.68 -1.21
CA VAL A 444 -5.50 32.03 -1.31
C VAL A 444 -5.13 32.74 -2.62
N VAL A 445 -6.01 32.72 -3.62
CA VAL A 445 -5.82 33.46 -4.89
C VAL A 445 -6.23 34.92 -4.70
N GLU A 446 -7.36 35.14 -4.03
CA GLU A 446 -7.89 36.48 -3.72
C GLU A 446 -7.25 37.10 -2.46
N ASN A 447 -6.49 36.31 -1.71
CA ASN A 447 -5.88 36.68 -0.44
C ASN A 447 -6.88 37.25 0.59
N LYS A 448 -8.10 36.69 0.64
CA LYS A 448 -9.21 37.19 1.47
C LYS A 448 -9.99 36.07 2.17
N GLN A 449 -10.46 36.34 3.39
CA GLN A 449 -11.45 35.48 4.06
C GLN A 449 -12.81 35.69 3.39
N ILE A 450 -13.24 34.72 2.58
CA ILE A 450 -14.52 34.78 1.85
C ILE A 450 -15.71 34.32 2.71
N ILE A 451 -15.47 33.51 3.73
CA ILE A 451 -16.48 33.12 4.72
C ILE A 451 -15.91 33.34 6.12
N SER A 452 -16.54 34.23 6.90
CA SER A 452 -16.17 34.51 8.29
C SER A 452 -16.20 33.25 9.17
N SER A 453 -15.32 33.19 10.17
CA SER A 453 -15.24 32.04 11.08
C SER A 453 -16.39 32.04 12.10
N ILE A 454 -17.59 31.65 11.67
CA ILE A 454 -18.84 31.66 12.46
C ILE A 454 -19.61 30.33 12.46
N PHE A 455 -19.17 29.31 11.73
CA PHE A 455 -19.88 28.03 11.59
C PHE A 455 -19.37 26.95 12.56
N PRO A 456 -20.23 26.13 13.20
CA PRO A 456 -19.78 25.11 14.15
C PRO A 456 -19.12 23.88 13.50
N SER A 457 -19.26 23.70 12.18
CA SER A 457 -18.79 22.53 11.43
C SER A 457 -17.63 22.86 10.47
N GLU A 458 -16.73 21.91 10.27
CA GLU A 458 -15.57 22.02 9.35
C GLU A 458 -15.89 21.60 7.90
N ASN A 459 -17.09 21.04 7.67
CA ASN A 459 -17.52 20.46 6.41
C ASN A 459 -18.04 21.52 5.41
N PHE A 460 -17.13 22.22 4.74
CA PHE A 460 -17.47 23.02 3.55
C PHE A 460 -17.24 22.20 2.28
N ARG A 461 -18.15 22.33 1.32
CA ARG A 461 -18.03 21.73 0.00
C ARG A 461 -18.19 22.81 -1.06
N ILE A 462 -17.25 22.86 -1.99
CA ILE A 462 -17.21 23.83 -3.09
C ILE A 462 -17.36 23.02 -4.37
N GLU A 463 -18.46 23.23 -5.09
CA GLU A 463 -18.74 22.64 -6.39
C GLU A 463 -18.70 23.71 -7.47
N GLN A 464 -18.32 23.31 -8.69
CA GLN A 464 -18.32 24.15 -9.89
C GLN A 464 -18.87 23.29 -11.04
N ASN A 465 -20.10 23.55 -11.48
CA ASN A 465 -20.81 22.76 -12.49
C ASN A 465 -21.49 23.67 -13.53
N ASP A 466 -21.37 23.31 -14.81
CA ASP A 466 -22.18 23.87 -15.90
C ASP A 466 -23.58 23.19 -15.88
N PHE A 467 -24.55 23.80 -15.21
CA PHE A 467 -25.94 23.34 -15.28
C PHE A 467 -26.69 24.05 -16.41
N THR A 468 -26.92 23.33 -17.51
CA THR A 468 -27.65 23.85 -18.67
C THR A 468 -29.11 24.18 -18.33
N ASN A 469 -29.48 25.45 -18.50
CA ASN A 469 -30.85 25.98 -18.57
C ASN A 469 -31.76 25.76 -17.35
N ILE A 470 -31.53 26.53 -16.28
CA ILE A 470 -32.53 27.40 -15.62
C ILE A 470 -31.73 28.51 -14.91
N TYR A 471 -32.23 29.75 -14.94
CA TYR A 471 -31.47 30.94 -14.55
C TYR A 471 -30.85 30.90 -13.14
N HIS A 472 -29.73 31.62 -13.01
CA HIS A 472 -28.84 31.82 -11.86
C HIS A 472 -27.85 30.69 -11.56
N ASP A 473 -26.58 30.96 -11.90
CA ASP A 473 -25.38 30.28 -11.39
C ASP A 473 -25.37 30.34 -9.86
N ARG A 474 -25.60 29.19 -9.24
CA ARG A 474 -25.77 29.03 -7.79
C ARG A 474 -24.89 27.89 -7.31
N ASN A 475 -23.86 28.19 -6.53
CA ASN A 475 -22.96 27.19 -5.95
C ASN A 475 -22.90 27.34 -4.42
N ILE A 476 -23.45 26.35 -3.71
CA ILE A 476 -22.92 25.60 -2.54
C ILE A 476 -24.04 24.60 -2.19
N ILE A 477 -23.74 23.30 -2.19
CA ILE A 477 -24.70 22.20 -1.97
C ILE A 477 -23.96 20.92 -1.51
N VAL A 478 -24.67 19.86 -1.16
CA VAL A 478 -24.74 19.31 0.22
C VAL A 478 -23.94 18.00 0.32
N ASN A 479 -23.86 17.38 1.51
CA ASN A 479 -24.16 15.94 1.67
C ASN A 479 -24.20 15.44 3.15
N ARG A 480 -24.78 14.27 3.48
CA ARG A 480 -25.64 13.34 2.70
C ARG A 480 -26.84 12.78 3.51
N ASP A 481 -26.87 13.01 4.82
CA ASP A 481 -27.65 12.18 5.75
C ASP A 481 -28.93 12.86 6.30
N GLY A 482 -29.33 14.01 5.73
CA GLY A 482 -30.65 14.59 5.93
C GLY A 482 -30.92 15.26 7.28
N HIS A 483 -29.89 15.56 8.08
CA HIS A 483 -30.07 16.04 9.47
C HIS A 483 -29.77 17.53 9.73
N ASP A 484 -29.12 18.29 8.83
CA ASP A 484 -28.65 19.66 9.13
C ASP A 484 -28.72 20.69 7.98
N SER A 485 -28.65 21.97 8.37
CA SER A 485 -28.97 23.15 7.56
C SER A 485 -28.02 23.44 6.38
N VAL A 486 -28.57 24.01 5.30
CA VAL A 486 -27.86 24.40 4.08
C VAL A 486 -27.51 25.90 4.11
N ILE A 487 -26.37 26.27 3.51
CA ILE A 487 -25.88 27.64 3.37
C ILE A 487 -25.55 27.87 1.89
N TYR A 488 -26.08 28.92 1.28
CA TYR A 488 -25.82 29.27 -0.12
C TYR A 488 -24.95 30.52 -0.25
N ALA A 489 -24.13 30.59 -1.30
CA ALA A 489 -23.47 31.81 -1.76
C ALA A 489 -23.79 32.06 -3.25
N GLN A 490 -24.13 33.29 -3.61
CA GLN A 490 -24.35 33.71 -4.99
C GLN A 490 -23.19 34.58 -5.50
N ARG A 491 -22.78 34.37 -6.75
CA ARG A 491 -21.94 35.31 -7.50
C ARG A 491 -22.88 36.18 -8.35
N GLN A 492 -23.03 37.47 -8.04
CA GLN A 492 -23.79 38.37 -8.91
C GLN A 492 -22.92 38.85 -10.08
N HIS A 493 -23.52 38.86 -11.27
CA HIS A 493 -22.84 39.15 -12.52
C HIS A 493 -23.03 40.61 -12.96
N ASP A 494 -22.59 41.56 -12.12
CA ASP A 494 -22.71 43.01 -12.39
C ASP A 494 -21.48 43.81 -11.92
N ASN A 495 -20.27 43.42 -12.38
CA ASN A 495 -19.00 44.17 -12.33
C ASN A 495 -18.55 44.85 -10.99
N GLN A 496 -19.15 44.48 -9.87
CA GLN A 496 -18.79 44.84 -8.50
C GLN A 496 -18.92 43.55 -7.67
N GLU A 497 -17.80 42.99 -7.18
CA GLU A 497 -17.84 41.71 -6.46
C GLU A 497 -18.45 41.87 -5.06
N GLN A 498 -19.63 41.26 -4.84
CA GLN A 498 -20.18 41.06 -3.50
C GLN A 498 -20.73 39.64 -3.34
N TYR A 499 -20.54 39.07 -2.15
CA TYR A 499 -21.00 37.73 -1.76
C TYR A 499 -22.14 37.87 -0.76
N GLY A 500 -23.24 37.14 -0.95
CA GLY A 500 -24.41 37.14 -0.06
C GLY A 500 -24.78 35.74 0.45
N ILE A 501 -25.31 35.66 1.67
CA ILE A 501 -25.73 34.43 2.35
C ILE A 501 -27.26 34.37 2.43
N VAL A 502 -27.85 33.21 2.12
CA VAL A 502 -29.30 32.94 2.30
C VAL A 502 -29.48 31.63 3.07
N PRO A 503 -30.23 31.61 4.21
CA PRO A 503 -30.58 30.38 4.93
C PRO A 503 -31.67 29.55 4.23
N THR A 504 -31.97 28.34 4.72
CA THR A 504 -33.21 27.60 4.41
C THR A 504 -34.06 27.36 5.67
N GLU A 505 -35.24 26.76 5.51
CA GLU A 505 -36.25 26.55 6.56
C GLU A 505 -35.74 25.85 7.84
N PRO A 506 -36.45 26.02 8.99
CA PRO A 506 -36.13 25.36 10.25
C PRO A 506 -36.10 23.84 10.11
N ILE A 507 -35.29 23.22 10.95
CA ILE A 507 -35.21 21.76 11.12
C ILE A 507 -36.62 21.18 11.23
N ALA A 508 -37.00 20.34 10.27
CA ALA A 508 -38.22 19.56 10.33
C ALA A 508 -38.06 18.50 11.44
N ILE A 509 -38.47 18.85 12.66
CA ILE A 509 -38.40 17.97 13.83
C ILE A 509 -39.30 16.76 13.60
N SER A 510 -38.73 15.63 13.17
CA SER A 510 -39.52 14.44 12.83
C SER A 510 -40.28 13.89 14.03
N GLU A 511 -41.51 13.41 13.79
CA GLU A 511 -42.40 12.88 14.84
C GLU A 511 -41.77 11.72 15.64
N ASN A 512 -40.82 11.00 15.04
CA ASN A 512 -40.09 9.92 15.70
C ASN A 512 -39.27 10.39 16.93
N ILE A 513 -38.81 11.64 16.97
CA ILE A 513 -38.01 12.15 18.12
C ILE A 513 -38.94 12.47 19.31
N LEU A 514 -40.20 12.83 19.08
CA LEU A 514 -41.21 13.00 20.14
C LEU A 514 -41.48 11.68 20.91
N ALA A 515 -41.32 10.53 20.24
CA ALA A 515 -41.47 9.21 20.86
C ALA A 515 -40.30 8.82 21.78
N SER A 516 -39.13 9.47 21.68
CA SER A 516 -37.91 9.10 22.41
C SER A 516 -37.98 9.24 23.94
N GLY A 517 -38.97 9.99 24.45
CA GLY A 517 -39.14 10.23 25.89
C GLY A 517 -38.05 11.06 26.58
N LYS A 518 -37.00 11.49 25.85
CA LYS A 518 -35.83 12.20 26.40
C LYS A 518 -36.22 13.46 27.16
N LYS A 519 -35.75 13.58 28.40
CA LYS A 519 -36.11 14.68 29.32
C LYS A 519 -35.63 16.04 28.81
N ASP A 520 -34.42 16.12 28.29
CA ASP A 520 -33.85 17.37 27.77
C ASP A 520 -34.49 17.80 26.46
N TYR A 521 -34.87 16.84 25.61
CA TYR A 521 -35.61 17.11 24.37
C TYR A 521 -36.96 17.78 24.66
N LYS A 522 -37.70 17.30 25.67
CA LYS A 522 -38.94 17.96 26.11
C LYS A 522 -38.74 19.39 26.64
N LYS A 523 -37.59 19.70 27.27
CA LYS A 523 -37.26 21.08 27.64
C LYS A 523 -37.08 21.94 26.39
N LEU A 524 -36.27 21.46 25.45
CA LEU A 524 -35.91 22.18 24.22
C LEU A 524 -37.15 22.45 23.35
N VAL A 525 -37.98 21.44 23.12
CA VAL A 525 -39.22 21.56 22.33
C VAL A 525 -40.22 22.52 22.99
N ASN A 526 -40.43 22.44 24.30
CA ASN A 526 -41.31 23.37 25.01
C ASN A 526 -40.81 24.82 24.93
N TYR A 527 -39.49 25.01 25.05
CA TYR A 527 -38.86 26.32 24.86
C TYR A 527 -39.03 26.82 23.42
N PHE A 528 -38.81 25.98 22.40
CA PHE A 528 -39.02 26.34 20.99
C PHE A 528 -40.45 26.75 20.70
N TYR A 529 -41.48 26.05 21.21
CA TYR A 529 -42.87 26.48 21.02
C TYR A 529 -43.17 27.84 21.69
N GLN A 530 -42.62 28.08 22.89
CA GLN A 530 -42.76 29.38 23.57
C GLN A 530 -42.06 30.52 22.81
N VAL A 531 -40.86 30.26 22.29
CA VAL A 531 -40.11 31.29 21.57
C VAL A 531 -40.61 31.51 20.15
N GLU A 532 -40.96 30.47 19.40
CA GLU A 532 -41.51 30.68 18.05
C GLU A 532 -42.88 31.36 18.09
N SER A 533 -43.74 31.09 19.08
CA SER A 533 -44.96 31.88 19.28
C SER A 533 -44.66 33.35 19.61
N THR A 534 -43.58 33.66 20.34
CA THR A 534 -43.14 35.03 20.64
C THR A 534 -42.51 35.71 19.42
N ASN A 535 -41.70 34.99 18.64
CA ASN A 535 -41.12 35.44 17.38
C ASN A 535 -42.19 35.76 16.35
N LEU A 536 -43.20 34.89 16.19
CA LEU A 536 -44.36 35.12 15.32
C LEU A 536 -45.14 36.38 15.75
N GLN A 537 -45.32 36.61 17.05
CA GLN A 537 -45.97 37.82 17.56
C GLN A 537 -45.15 39.09 17.27
N LYS A 538 -43.84 39.10 17.59
CA LYS A 538 -42.96 40.26 17.32
C LYS A 538 -42.81 40.52 15.82
N SER A 539 -42.66 39.48 15.01
CA SER A 539 -42.63 39.57 13.54
C SER A 539 -43.94 40.12 12.98
N ALA A 540 -45.10 39.69 13.50
CA ALA A 540 -46.40 40.23 13.10
C ALA A 540 -46.59 41.70 13.55
N GLN A 541 -46.12 42.09 14.73
CA GLN A 541 -46.13 43.48 15.19
C GLN A 541 -45.28 44.37 14.29
N LEU A 542 -44.04 43.95 14.01
CA LEU A 542 -43.11 44.65 13.12
C LEU A 542 -43.69 44.76 11.70
N LYS A 543 -44.27 43.67 11.16
CA LYS A 543 -44.95 43.64 9.86
C LYS A 543 -46.12 44.62 9.79
N ASN A 544 -47.02 44.56 10.77
CA ASN A 544 -48.16 45.48 10.82
C ASN A 544 -47.70 46.94 10.93
N LYS A 545 -46.64 47.21 11.70
CA LYS A 545 -46.09 48.57 11.82
C LYS A 545 -45.42 49.04 10.52
N LEU A 546 -44.67 48.18 9.83
CA LEU A 546 -44.08 48.48 8.52
C LEU A 546 -45.16 48.84 7.48
N THR A 547 -46.32 48.20 7.52
CA THR A 547 -47.45 48.51 6.61
C THR A 547 -48.18 49.83 6.91
N GLU A 548 -47.86 50.53 8.01
CA GLU A 548 -48.45 51.81 8.40
C GLU A 548 -47.60 53.03 7.99
N PHE A 549 -46.39 52.83 7.45
CA PHE A 549 -45.39 53.87 7.20
C PHE A 549 -45.35 54.35 5.73
N TYR A 550 -45.16 55.65 5.53
CA TYR A 550 -45.03 56.33 4.24
C TYR A 550 -43.72 57.13 4.12
N LEU A 551 -43.47 57.68 2.93
CA LEU A 551 -42.28 58.50 2.65
C LEU A 551 -42.25 59.75 3.55
N GLY A 552 -41.19 59.88 4.35
CA GLY A 552 -40.95 61.03 5.23
C GLY A 552 -41.44 60.87 6.68
N ASP A 553 -42.01 59.71 7.04
CA ASP A 553 -42.40 59.42 8.43
C ASP A 553 -41.17 59.13 9.33
N ASP A 554 -41.25 59.54 10.61
CA ASP A 554 -40.21 59.28 11.62
C ASP A 554 -40.07 57.78 11.91
N THR A 555 -39.00 57.14 11.42
CA THR A 555 -38.75 55.71 11.57
C THR A 555 -38.25 55.29 12.96
N SER A 556 -38.07 56.20 13.91
CA SER A 556 -37.66 55.89 15.29
C SER A 556 -38.51 54.80 15.97
N PRO A 557 -39.86 54.75 15.83
CA PRO A 557 -40.68 53.67 16.39
C PRO A 557 -40.45 52.30 15.73
N LEU A 558 -40.11 52.28 14.44
CA LEU A 558 -39.73 51.05 13.73
C LEU A 558 -38.36 50.55 14.22
N ILE A 559 -37.40 51.46 14.37
CA ILE A 559 -36.06 51.15 14.91
C ILE A 559 -36.18 50.52 16.30
N VAL A 560 -37.02 51.07 17.18
CA VAL A 560 -37.27 50.51 18.53
C VAL A 560 -37.90 49.10 18.47
N LEU A 561 -38.79 48.83 17.51
CA LEU A 561 -39.36 47.48 17.31
C LEU A 561 -38.33 46.50 16.73
N PHE A 562 -37.46 46.95 15.82
CA PHE A 562 -36.32 46.16 15.38
C PHE A 562 -35.39 45.82 16.54
N ASP A 563 -35.03 46.81 17.38
CA ASP A 563 -34.16 46.59 18.53
C ASP A 563 -34.78 45.64 19.56
N ASP A 564 -36.06 45.79 19.93
CA ASP A 564 -36.74 44.86 20.83
C ASP A 564 -36.89 43.43 20.24
N TYR A 565 -37.00 43.29 18.91
CA TYR A 565 -37.00 41.97 18.27
C TYR A 565 -35.59 41.37 18.23
N ILE A 566 -34.59 42.15 17.82
CA ILE A 566 -33.18 41.74 17.79
C ILE A 566 -32.68 41.36 19.18
N ASP A 567 -33.01 42.14 20.21
CA ASP A 567 -32.64 41.86 21.60
C ASP A 567 -33.36 40.62 22.14
N HIS A 568 -34.59 40.34 21.71
CA HIS A 568 -35.24 39.06 22.01
C HIS A 568 -34.44 37.90 21.39
N LEU A 569 -34.11 37.98 20.10
CA LEU A 569 -33.33 36.94 19.41
C LEU A 569 -31.93 36.75 20.02
N LYS A 570 -31.25 37.84 20.43
CA LYS A 570 -29.95 37.80 21.10
C LYS A 570 -30.00 37.11 22.48
N ARG A 571 -31.09 37.29 23.25
CA ARG A 571 -31.26 36.67 24.58
C ARG A 571 -31.43 35.15 24.54
N MET A 572 -31.96 34.60 23.45
CA MET A 572 -32.25 33.17 23.29
C MET A 572 -31.02 32.27 23.51
N LYS A 573 -29.80 32.78 23.26
CA LYS A 573 -28.56 32.04 23.58
C LYS A 573 -28.48 31.66 25.06
N ASN A 574 -28.61 32.65 25.93
CA ASN A 574 -28.47 32.46 27.36
C ASN A 574 -29.61 31.59 27.91
N GLU A 575 -30.83 31.81 27.40
CA GLU A 575 -32.03 31.05 27.76
C GLU A 575 -31.91 29.55 27.38
N ILE A 576 -31.29 29.21 26.24
CA ILE A 576 -31.02 27.82 25.85
C ILE A 576 -29.90 27.19 26.69
N GLU A 577 -28.86 27.95 27.03
CA GLU A 577 -27.82 27.48 27.95
C GLU A 577 -28.41 27.18 29.35
N ASP A 578 -29.37 27.98 29.81
CA ASP A 578 -30.10 27.79 31.07
C ASP A 578 -31.00 26.54 31.11
N LEU A 579 -31.40 25.97 29.96
CA LEU A 579 -32.11 24.69 29.89
C LEU A 579 -31.26 23.51 30.40
N LYS A 580 -29.93 23.69 30.49
CA LYS A 580 -28.95 22.68 30.96
C LYS A 580 -29.16 21.35 30.25
N ILE A 581 -29.01 21.39 28.93
CA ILE A 581 -29.12 20.25 28.03
C ILE A 581 -27.84 19.42 28.16
N THR A 582 -28.00 18.15 28.52
CA THR A 582 -26.92 17.18 28.77
C THR A 582 -26.86 16.06 27.74
N ASP A 583 -27.97 15.78 27.05
CA ASP A 583 -28.01 14.83 25.94
C ASP A 583 -27.32 15.43 24.68
N PRO A 584 -26.27 14.78 24.12
CA PRO A 584 -25.49 15.34 23.01
C PRO A 584 -26.27 15.61 21.72
N GLU A 585 -27.26 14.76 21.41
CA GLU A 585 -28.11 14.88 20.22
C GLU A 585 -29.07 16.07 20.36
N VAL A 586 -29.63 16.26 21.56
CA VAL A 586 -30.47 17.42 21.88
C VAL A 586 -29.64 18.70 21.96
N LYS A 587 -28.40 18.63 22.46
CA LYS A 587 -27.47 19.77 22.50
C LYS A 587 -27.12 20.24 21.10
N TYR A 588 -26.89 19.30 20.18
CA TYR A 588 -26.65 19.59 18.77
C TYR A 588 -27.83 20.33 18.11
N LEU A 589 -29.06 19.84 18.28
CA LEU A 589 -30.27 20.52 17.78
C LEU A 589 -30.43 21.93 18.38
N ALA A 590 -30.07 22.12 19.65
CA ALA A 590 -30.08 23.43 20.29
C ALA A 590 -29.04 24.38 19.67
N ASP A 591 -27.84 23.88 19.36
CA ASP A 591 -26.76 24.68 18.74
C ASP A 591 -27.06 25.07 17.28
N GLN A 592 -27.72 24.20 16.51
CA GLN A 592 -28.21 24.55 15.17
C GLN A 592 -29.29 25.65 15.22
N PHE A 593 -30.23 25.55 16.17
CA PHE A 593 -31.23 26.60 16.38
C PHE A 593 -30.57 27.93 16.84
N LEU A 594 -29.49 27.90 17.61
CA LEU A 594 -28.72 29.09 17.94
C LEU A 594 -28.03 29.70 16.71
N ALA A 595 -27.45 28.89 15.83
CA ALA A 595 -26.88 29.37 14.56
C ALA A 595 -27.95 30.03 13.66
N TYR A 596 -29.13 29.41 13.54
CA TYR A 596 -30.27 29.97 12.81
C TYR A 596 -30.72 31.33 13.37
N ASN A 597 -30.85 31.46 14.70
CA ASN A 597 -31.26 32.73 15.32
C ASN A 597 -30.15 33.80 15.27
N PHE A 598 -28.87 33.42 15.29
CA PHE A 598 -27.77 34.35 15.03
C PHE A 598 -27.84 34.93 13.60
N MET A 599 -28.15 34.10 12.59
CA MET A 599 -28.40 34.59 11.23
C MET A 599 -29.64 35.49 11.15
N ARG A 600 -30.72 35.19 11.88
CA ARG A 600 -31.88 36.10 11.99
C ARG A 600 -31.49 37.45 12.61
N VAL A 601 -30.66 37.47 13.65
CA VAL A 601 -30.12 38.71 14.23
C VAL A 601 -29.39 39.53 13.17
N GLN A 602 -28.45 38.92 12.44
CA GLN A 602 -27.71 39.63 11.38
C GLN A 602 -28.64 40.15 10.28
N TYR A 603 -29.59 39.34 9.82
CA TYR A 603 -30.59 39.76 8.82
C TYR A 603 -31.44 40.94 9.32
N GLN A 604 -31.94 40.90 10.56
CA GLN A 604 -32.76 41.98 11.11
C GLN A 604 -31.94 43.26 11.36
N GLU A 605 -30.66 43.15 11.71
CA GLU A 605 -29.73 44.30 11.83
C GLU A 605 -29.46 44.95 10.46
N GLU A 606 -29.17 44.17 9.41
CA GLU A 606 -28.99 44.71 8.05
C GLU A 606 -30.29 45.27 7.47
N TYR A 607 -31.43 44.61 7.71
CA TYR A 607 -32.74 45.11 7.27
C TYR A 607 -33.15 46.38 8.02
N LYS A 608 -32.81 46.50 9.32
CA LYS A 608 -32.94 47.76 10.09
C LYS A 608 -32.09 48.87 9.48
N LYS A 609 -30.81 48.62 9.14
CA LYS A 609 -29.96 49.61 8.44
C LYS A 609 -30.58 50.03 7.11
N PHE A 610 -31.05 49.08 6.31
CA PHE A 610 -31.73 49.39 5.05
C PHE A 610 -32.97 50.26 5.25
N VAL A 611 -33.82 49.97 6.24
CA VAL A 611 -35.00 50.81 6.54
C VAL A 611 -34.58 52.22 6.93
N ILE A 612 -33.49 52.38 7.69
CA ILE A 612 -32.91 53.70 8.01
C ILE A 612 -32.44 54.40 6.72
N GLU A 613 -31.63 53.76 5.90
CA GLU A 613 -31.09 54.31 4.64
C GLU A 613 -32.21 54.68 3.63
N ALA A 614 -33.22 53.83 3.49
CA ALA A 614 -34.36 54.06 2.61
C ALA A 614 -35.26 55.20 3.13
N SER A 615 -35.44 55.33 4.44
CA SER A 615 -36.21 56.44 5.03
C SER A 615 -35.52 57.81 4.88
N ASN A 616 -34.21 57.83 4.65
CA ASN A 616 -33.42 59.03 4.37
C ASN A 616 -33.31 59.37 2.85
N SER A 617 -34.16 58.78 1.99
CA SER A 617 -34.11 58.97 0.53
C SER A 617 -35.40 59.53 -0.06
N ASP A 618 -35.31 60.27 -1.18
CA ASP A 618 -36.46 60.90 -1.87
C ASP A 618 -37.43 59.89 -2.57
N GLU A 619 -37.22 58.58 -2.39
CA GLU A 619 -37.90 57.52 -3.15
C GLU A 619 -38.81 56.68 -2.24
N ASN A 620 -40.06 56.43 -2.67
CA ASN A 620 -41.13 55.90 -1.81
C ASN A 620 -40.70 54.61 -1.10
N LEU A 621 -40.64 54.67 0.25
CA LEU A 621 -40.26 53.56 1.13
C LEU A 621 -41.02 52.27 0.79
N GLY A 622 -42.32 52.36 0.52
CA GLY A 622 -43.14 51.21 0.10
C GLY A 622 -42.71 50.60 -1.24
N THR A 623 -42.31 51.41 -2.22
CA THR A 623 -41.80 50.95 -3.52
C THR A 623 -40.44 50.26 -3.37
N ARG A 624 -39.57 50.79 -2.52
CA ARG A 624 -38.26 50.18 -2.19
C ARG A 624 -38.43 48.87 -1.43
N LEU A 625 -39.33 48.80 -0.44
CA LEU A 625 -39.66 47.56 0.27
C LEU A 625 -40.20 46.47 -0.67
N ILE A 626 -41.11 46.82 -1.60
CA ILE A 626 -41.61 45.89 -2.63
C ILE A 626 -40.50 45.40 -3.57
N SER A 627 -39.52 46.26 -3.91
CA SER A 627 -38.35 45.86 -4.70
C SER A 627 -37.46 44.87 -3.95
N LEU A 628 -37.39 44.99 -2.62
CA LEU A 628 -36.57 44.15 -1.76
C LEU A 628 -37.26 42.81 -1.45
N GLU A 629 -38.58 42.78 -1.28
CA GLU A 629 -39.37 41.52 -1.26
C GLU A 629 -39.24 40.72 -2.56
N LYS A 630 -39.07 41.38 -3.71
CA LYS A 630 -38.79 40.70 -4.99
C LYS A 630 -37.37 40.13 -5.09
N ASN A 631 -36.40 40.74 -4.42
CA ASN A 631 -34.97 40.39 -4.53
C ASN A 631 -34.46 39.51 -3.37
N TYR A 632 -35.12 39.50 -2.21
CA TYR A 632 -34.82 38.65 -1.06
C TYR A 632 -35.97 37.68 -0.77
N LYS A 633 -35.86 36.45 -1.29
CA LYS A 633 -36.74 35.35 -0.87
C LYS A 633 -36.24 34.76 0.45
N SER A 634 -36.99 34.98 1.53
CA SER A 634 -36.85 34.27 2.81
C SER A 634 -37.55 32.90 2.74
N PRO A 635 -37.11 31.86 3.50
CA PRO A 635 -37.52 30.47 3.21
C PRO A 635 -38.83 30.02 3.83
N THR A 636 -39.31 30.64 4.92
CA THR A 636 -40.45 30.12 5.69
C THR A 636 -41.78 30.69 5.23
N ASP A 637 -42.68 29.84 4.73
CA ASP A 637 -43.88 30.31 4.05
C ASP A 637 -44.98 30.82 5.00
N THR A 638 -45.19 32.13 5.00
CA THR A 638 -46.39 32.80 5.54
C THR A 638 -46.92 33.87 4.60
N ALA A 639 -46.32 34.01 3.42
CA ALA A 639 -46.67 35.02 2.43
C ALA A 639 -47.68 34.48 1.41
N GLU A 640 -47.58 33.20 1.03
CA GLU A 640 -48.65 32.50 0.30
C GLU A 640 -49.99 32.54 1.08
N TRP A 641 -49.92 32.57 2.40
CA TRP A 641 -51.07 32.69 3.31
C TRP A 641 -51.72 34.09 3.32
N GLU A 642 -50.96 35.18 3.33
CA GLU A 642 -51.50 36.55 3.21
C GLU A 642 -51.86 36.94 1.76
N MET A 643 -51.24 36.34 0.75
CA MET A 643 -51.68 36.41 -0.66
C MET A 643 -53.11 35.89 -0.80
N ASN A 644 -53.39 34.69 -0.26
CA ASN A 644 -54.73 34.11 -0.26
C ASN A 644 -55.77 34.99 0.46
N LYS A 645 -55.37 35.69 1.53
CA LYS A 645 -56.24 36.59 2.31
C LYS A 645 -56.48 37.95 1.60
N THR A 646 -55.47 38.50 0.96
CA THR A 646 -55.57 39.76 0.18
C THR A 646 -56.35 39.55 -1.11
N TYR A 647 -56.23 38.38 -1.75
CA TYR A 647 -57.05 37.95 -2.87
C TYR A 647 -58.55 37.90 -2.52
N ILE A 648 -58.92 37.40 -1.34
CA ILE A 648 -60.31 37.40 -0.84
C ILE A 648 -60.84 38.84 -0.64
N LEU A 649 -60.03 39.74 -0.08
CA LEU A 649 -60.39 41.15 0.14
C LEU A 649 -60.52 41.95 -1.17
N LEU A 650 -59.61 41.74 -2.13
CA LEU A 650 -59.66 42.38 -3.45
C LEU A 650 -60.89 41.92 -4.24
N LYS A 651 -61.24 40.63 -4.19
CA LYS A 651 -62.42 40.08 -4.88
C LYS A 651 -63.74 40.66 -4.37
N GLN A 652 -63.83 40.98 -3.08
CA GLN A 652 -65.01 41.67 -2.50
C GLN A 652 -65.04 43.16 -2.84
N LYS A 653 -63.91 43.88 -2.79
CA LYS A 653 -63.83 45.29 -3.24
C LYS A 653 -64.14 45.45 -4.73
N TYR A 654 -63.64 44.54 -5.57
CA TYR A 654 -63.85 44.54 -7.02
C TYR A 654 -65.33 44.39 -7.38
N ASN A 655 -66.04 43.43 -6.78
CA ASN A 655 -67.49 43.25 -6.99
C ASN A 655 -68.32 44.49 -6.60
N ASN A 656 -67.91 45.22 -5.56
CA ASN A 656 -68.58 46.46 -5.14
C ASN A 656 -68.24 47.67 -6.03
N PHE A 657 -67.04 47.71 -6.62
CA PHE A 657 -66.61 48.78 -7.53
C PHE A 657 -67.23 48.61 -8.93
N TYR A 658 -67.32 47.38 -9.44
CA TYR A 658 -67.81 47.07 -10.79
C TYR A 658 -69.33 47.27 -10.96
N GLN A 659 -70.12 47.16 -9.89
CA GLN A 659 -71.55 47.55 -9.94
C GLN A 659 -71.78 49.07 -9.94
N ALA A 660 -70.75 49.87 -9.63
CA ALA A 660 -70.91 51.31 -9.40
C ALA A 660 -70.43 52.20 -10.56
N ASN A 661 -69.42 51.81 -11.33
CA ASN A 661 -68.76 52.71 -12.29
C ASN A 661 -68.35 52.06 -13.63
N ILE A 662 -69.05 52.48 -14.70
CA ILE A 662 -68.67 52.38 -16.12
C ILE A 662 -68.94 51.02 -16.80
N GLY A 663 -69.62 51.07 -17.95
CA GLY A 663 -69.87 49.91 -18.80
C GLY A 663 -69.47 50.14 -20.27
N GLN A 664 -69.29 49.00 -20.96
CA GLN A 664 -68.99 48.82 -22.40
C GLN A 664 -67.55 49.15 -22.87
N PRO A 665 -66.97 48.36 -23.80
CA PRO A 665 -65.54 48.37 -24.14
C PRO A 665 -65.20 49.13 -25.44
N TYR A 666 -63.91 49.34 -25.70
CA TYR A 666 -63.38 49.75 -27.00
C TYR A 666 -62.31 48.80 -27.53
N THR A 667 -62.32 48.60 -28.85
CA THR A 667 -61.58 47.54 -29.56
C THR A 667 -60.46 48.14 -30.41
N TYR A 668 -59.30 47.50 -30.44
CA TYR A 668 -58.25 47.75 -31.43
C TYR A 668 -57.87 46.43 -32.12
N TYR A 669 -57.63 46.48 -33.43
CA TYR A 669 -57.40 45.31 -34.27
C TYR A 669 -55.99 45.36 -34.89
N HIS A 670 -55.23 44.27 -34.75
CA HIS A 670 -54.09 43.99 -35.62
C HIS A 670 -53.98 42.49 -35.90
N TYR A 671 -53.39 42.15 -37.04
CA TYR A 671 -53.48 40.85 -37.72
C TYR A 671 -52.19 40.05 -37.43
N ASP A 672 -52.27 38.86 -36.80
CA ASP A 672 -51.13 37.90 -36.68
C ASP A 672 -51.01 37.11 -37.97
N GLY A 673 -49.86 37.12 -38.65
CA GLY A 673 -49.62 36.58 -40.00
C GLY A 673 -50.15 35.19 -40.39
N GLN A 674 -50.46 34.28 -39.47
CA GLN A 674 -51.40 33.17 -39.75
C GLN A 674 -52.85 33.53 -39.37
N ASN A 675 -53.25 34.75 -39.74
CA ASN A 675 -54.54 35.48 -39.74
C ASN A 675 -55.51 35.30 -38.55
N TYR A 676 -55.32 34.39 -37.60
CA TYR A 676 -56.39 33.91 -36.72
C TYR A 676 -56.47 34.65 -35.40
N MET A 677 -56.87 35.92 -35.52
CA MET A 677 -57.74 36.62 -34.58
C MET A 677 -58.71 35.67 -33.85
N GLN A 678 -58.45 35.38 -32.57
CA GLN A 678 -59.47 34.92 -31.64
C GLN A 678 -59.68 35.96 -30.55
N TYR A 679 -60.95 36.36 -30.39
CA TYR A 679 -61.38 37.40 -29.49
C TYR A 679 -61.49 36.88 -28.06
N TYR A 680 -60.59 37.28 -27.17
CA TYR A 680 -60.90 37.22 -25.73
C TYR A 680 -60.50 38.49 -25.01
N THR A 681 -61.50 39.06 -24.33
CA THR A 681 -61.37 40.16 -23.38
C THR A 681 -60.33 39.80 -22.32
N THR A 682 -59.25 40.57 -22.22
CA THR A 682 -58.24 40.45 -21.16
C THR A 682 -58.85 40.80 -19.80
N TRP A 683 -59.47 39.79 -19.18
CA TRP A 683 -59.75 39.80 -17.76
C TRP A 683 -58.45 39.60 -16.99
N LEU A 684 -58.33 40.32 -15.88
CA LEU A 684 -57.25 40.36 -14.89
C LEU A 684 -57.04 39.01 -14.14
N PHE A 685 -57.36 37.88 -14.78
CA PHE A 685 -57.45 36.53 -14.19
C PHE A 685 -56.49 35.52 -14.84
N GLU A 686 -56.03 35.73 -16.08
CA GLU A 686 -54.94 34.93 -16.66
C GLU A 686 -53.60 35.25 -15.99
N ASP A 687 -53.29 36.53 -15.74
CA ASP A 687 -52.05 36.95 -15.06
C ASP A 687 -51.95 36.43 -13.62
N ILE A 688 -53.07 36.35 -12.89
CA ILE A 688 -53.08 35.77 -11.53
C ILE A 688 -52.76 34.26 -11.57
N ARG A 689 -53.03 33.58 -12.70
CA ARG A 689 -52.75 32.15 -12.88
C ARG A 689 -51.36 31.87 -13.45
N SER A 690 -50.81 32.75 -14.30
CA SER A 690 -49.42 32.67 -14.76
C SER A 690 -48.42 33.07 -13.66
N MET A 691 -48.83 33.94 -12.72
CA MET A 691 -48.08 34.25 -11.50
C MET A 691 -48.22 33.18 -10.39
N TRP A 692 -48.84 32.03 -10.66
CA TRP A 692 -49.13 30.96 -9.68
C TRP A 692 -48.48 29.60 -10.03
N TYR A 693 -47.57 29.57 -11.02
CA TYR A 693 -46.83 28.37 -11.45
C TYR A 693 -45.32 28.56 -11.34
#